data_AF-A0A2A5EF44-F1
#
_entry.id   AF-A0A2A5EF44-F1
#
_cell.length_a   1.000
_cell.length_b   1.000
_cell.length_c   1.000
_cell.angle_alpha   90.00
_cell.angle_beta   90.00
_cell.angle_gamma   90.00
#
_symmetry.space_group_name_H-M   'P 1'
#
loop_
_entity.id
_entity.type
_entity.pdbx_description
1 polymer ?
#
loop_
_entity_poly.entity_id
_entity_poly.type
_entity_poly.pdbx_seq_one_letter_code
_entity_poly.pdbx_strand_id
1 'polypeptide(L)'
;MRLTSFIEKTLFNSVFIQITFWIWNLLFITLWITLEVESGFVHYMIADAISGDMPMNILLISLVLILIPLVSLILALTKLFGIKDAITKWFLCVEIPLMFLCFLRLVGLQELTSGNSHFLLVAVLGIITFIVYILKDTKFFNNKWMELKMMGFTSMLLLVFYFALLASLVVIPAFWILVKAFFSFEWLEIFSHPRDLFFSIIGAVFMGISSVLGVVYPIYAVFTYFKSFKFGFDHFKQSRYIATWLTVILTVSVNVVLFFALNVNQSQHYAFDLWEELEEKDSKPELKNEVRENEVKMKKGIMNAYLARYRYMCDSDDEPLKYMYNEAFGNEFVTSFAKTIFNGLGFPFIYQGDIYNDEDKARELYGNLFDESLHIAEKDRILHAMNSTWNRRRVEAGILDINEKKVLVTHQDVKVKENGNFARIEIHETYKNQTFQQQEILYYFTLPANAVFTGLWLSDNDSIEKQYEYVVSPRGAAQQVYKNEVRRRVDPSLLEQVGPNQYRLRAFPILPKTWEYDGDFRSDRKIKEGENFHLWLEYSVYSDGETWPTPRIIERRNVFQNDYTEHVYQSENMEQDYGTWIPYSLPKLSSPRDVEEMSFDGRCVAFSKSKEPSIKKQKVNVIVDNSYSMSKQIGSIEKGIAEITELLGMENVRTFINNEEFGLLDESMFWGDNQTLTQLYDNKTILNSATCIFLTDNGSYELLTDTLSSLQLKNPLYLVHVNENWPKAYPDNLFETIKLNGGGAVGNIKDLAGKMKKFEYISRHENISSSGGVDIDFYETSKNPCIIGPSSIGSQIIAAKMIDKMVKDVYSENRLAVLDNMHDFAKKNHIVTPYSSMIVLVNERQKKALEDAENQEDRFDRENETGGEPIGKLGLTEVTGTPEPHEWLLMILSTCMLLILWYRKKYKVV
;
A
#
# COMPACT_ATOMS: atom_id res chain seq x y z
N MET A 1 46.25 -37.09 -10.55
CA MET A 1 46.28 -38.19 -9.55
C MET A 1 47.03 -37.82 -8.25
N ARG A 2 48.16 -37.10 -8.27
CA ARG A 2 48.86 -36.65 -7.03
C ARG A 2 48.18 -35.49 -6.30
N LEU A 3 47.61 -34.51 -7.01
CA LEU A 3 46.92 -33.37 -6.40
C LEU A 3 45.60 -33.77 -5.73
N THR A 4 44.80 -34.62 -6.37
CA THR A 4 43.55 -35.16 -5.81
C THR A 4 43.80 -35.98 -4.54
N SER A 5 44.81 -36.87 -4.56
CA SER A 5 45.21 -37.64 -3.37
C SER A 5 45.77 -36.76 -2.25
N PHE A 6 46.46 -35.67 -2.58
CA PHE A 6 46.99 -34.72 -1.60
C PHE A 6 45.86 -33.93 -0.94
N ILE A 7 44.95 -33.36 -1.74
CA ILE A 7 43.77 -32.63 -1.24
C ILE A 7 42.89 -33.57 -0.39
N GLU A 8 42.66 -34.82 -0.83
CA GLU A 8 41.93 -35.87 -0.08
C GLU A 8 42.58 -36.24 1.26
N LYS A 9 43.90 -36.22 1.35
CA LYS A 9 44.63 -36.53 2.59
C LYS A 9 44.82 -35.35 3.54
N THR A 10 44.79 -34.11 3.03
CA THR A 10 45.09 -32.91 3.84
C THR A 10 43.83 -32.10 4.15
N LEU A 11 43.14 -31.56 3.14
CA LEU A 11 41.94 -30.74 3.31
C LEU A 11 40.70 -31.55 3.72
N PHE A 12 40.65 -32.84 3.37
CA PHE A 12 39.51 -33.73 3.65
C PHE A 12 39.72 -34.68 4.84
N ASN A 13 40.72 -34.41 5.68
CA ASN A 13 40.98 -35.18 6.89
C ASN A 13 39.96 -34.82 8.01
N SER A 14 39.35 -35.83 8.63
CA SER A 14 38.40 -35.65 9.76
C SER A 14 39.01 -34.83 10.91
N VAL A 15 40.33 -34.94 11.13
CA VAL A 15 41.07 -34.15 12.14
C VAL A 15 41.10 -32.66 11.77
N PHE A 16 41.33 -32.34 10.49
CA PHE A 16 41.33 -30.95 10.02
C PHE A 16 39.96 -30.31 10.22
N ILE A 17 38.89 -31.03 9.87
CA ILE A 17 37.51 -30.51 10.01
C ILE A 17 37.14 -30.31 11.49
N GLN A 18 37.59 -31.19 12.38
CA GLN A 18 37.38 -31.01 13.82
C GLN A 18 38.12 -29.78 14.36
N ILE A 19 39.36 -29.56 13.92
CA ILE A 19 40.11 -28.35 14.27
C ILE A 19 39.37 -27.11 13.75
N THR A 20 38.92 -27.13 12.50
CA THR A 20 38.15 -26.04 11.90
C THR A 20 36.83 -25.80 12.65
N PHE A 21 36.12 -26.85 13.07
CA PHE A 21 34.91 -26.74 13.89
C PHE A 21 35.17 -25.96 15.18
N TRP A 22 36.20 -26.31 15.95
CA TRP A 22 36.52 -25.63 17.20
C TRP A 22 36.94 -24.18 16.98
N ILE A 23 37.85 -23.94 16.02
CA ILE A 23 38.34 -22.60 15.71
C ILE A 23 37.19 -21.71 15.23
N TRP A 24 36.38 -22.20 14.29
CA TRP A 24 35.31 -21.42 13.68
C TRP A 24 34.22 -21.05 14.70
N ASN A 25 33.77 -22.00 15.54
CA ASN A 25 32.78 -21.74 16.58
C ASN A 25 33.31 -20.77 17.66
N LEU A 26 34.56 -20.93 18.09
CA LEU A 26 35.18 -20.01 19.05
C LEU A 26 35.33 -18.59 18.47
N LEU A 27 35.76 -18.47 17.21
CA LEU A 27 35.85 -17.19 16.52
C LEU A 27 34.46 -16.54 16.38
N PHE A 28 33.45 -17.31 15.97
CA PHE A 28 32.07 -16.82 15.84
C PHE A 28 31.54 -16.28 17.16
N ILE A 29 31.66 -17.05 18.25
CA ILE A 29 31.22 -16.63 19.58
C ILE A 29 32.00 -15.39 20.05
N THR A 30 33.31 -15.34 19.81
CA THR A 30 34.14 -14.19 20.18
C THR A 30 33.68 -12.93 19.45
N LEU A 31 33.50 -13.01 18.12
CA LEU A 31 32.98 -11.91 17.30
C LEU A 31 31.59 -11.47 17.75
N TRP A 32 30.72 -12.42 18.10
CA TRP A 32 29.37 -12.13 18.56
C TRP A 32 29.37 -11.45 19.94
N ILE A 33 30.15 -11.94 20.90
CA ILE A 33 30.29 -11.30 22.22
C ILE A 33 30.84 -9.88 22.07
N THR A 34 31.84 -9.68 21.20
CA THR A 34 32.39 -8.33 20.97
C THR A 34 31.35 -7.40 20.35
N LEU A 35 30.56 -7.89 19.38
CA LEU A 35 29.46 -7.12 18.80
C LEU A 35 28.41 -6.75 19.85
N GLU A 36 28.05 -7.68 20.74
CA GLU A 36 27.10 -7.40 21.81
C GLU A 36 27.64 -6.37 22.81
N VAL A 37 28.90 -6.48 23.22
CA VAL A 37 29.52 -5.56 24.17
C VAL A 37 29.70 -4.16 23.58
N GLU A 38 30.04 -4.06 22.29
CA GLU A 38 30.28 -2.76 21.64
C GLU A 38 29.01 -2.08 21.17
N SER A 39 28.01 -2.85 20.72
CA SER A 39 26.83 -2.30 20.04
C SER A 39 25.49 -2.70 20.66
N GLY A 40 25.45 -3.58 21.66
CA GLY A 40 24.19 -4.04 22.27
C GLY A 40 23.26 -4.76 21.28
N PHE A 41 23.80 -5.37 20.23
CA PHE A 41 23.05 -5.85 19.06
C PHE A 41 21.80 -6.69 19.39
N VAL A 42 21.93 -7.71 20.24
CA VAL A 42 20.84 -8.60 20.66
C VAL A 42 19.90 -7.91 21.64
N HIS A 43 20.44 -7.09 22.55
CA HIS A 43 19.61 -6.28 23.43
C HIS A 43 18.66 -5.38 22.62
N TYR A 44 19.18 -4.65 21.63
CA TYR A 44 18.35 -3.82 20.75
C TYR A 44 17.37 -4.66 19.95
N MET A 45 17.79 -5.78 19.35
CA MET A 45 16.87 -6.66 18.63
C MET A 45 15.68 -7.13 19.47
N ILE A 46 15.90 -7.49 20.74
CA ILE A 46 14.84 -7.91 21.65
C ILE A 46 13.96 -6.73 22.04
N ALA A 47 14.56 -5.57 22.36
CA ALA A 47 13.82 -4.36 22.67
C ALA A 47 12.90 -3.97 21.50
N ASP A 48 13.43 -3.94 20.29
CA ASP A 48 12.69 -3.65 19.06
C ASP A 48 11.52 -4.63 18.84
N ALA A 49 11.72 -5.93 19.11
CA ALA A 49 10.67 -6.92 18.98
C ALA A 49 9.55 -6.77 20.02
N ILE A 50 9.88 -6.29 21.22
CA ILE A 50 8.90 -5.99 22.27
C ILE A 50 8.14 -4.70 21.96
N SER A 51 8.83 -3.69 21.42
CA SER A 51 8.24 -2.42 20.98
C SER A 51 7.34 -2.55 19.74
N GLY A 52 7.41 -3.69 19.03
CA GLY A 52 6.68 -3.94 17.79
C GLY A 52 7.44 -3.50 16.53
N ASP A 53 8.66 -2.99 16.68
CA ASP A 53 9.55 -2.53 15.60
C ASP A 53 10.22 -3.69 14.86
N MET A 54 10.16 -4.92 15.41
CA MET A 54 10.70 -6.12 14.78
C MET A 54 9.71 -7.29 14.81
N PRO A 55 9.42 -7.92 13.65
CA PRO A 55 8.59 -9.12 13.61
C PRO A 55 9.16 -10.26 14.48
N MET A 56 8.29 -10.87 15.30
CA MET A 56 8.69 -11.89 16.28
C MET A 56 9.26 -13.16 15.62
N ASN A 57 8.78 -13.51 14.42
CA ASN A 57 9.32 -14.61 13.62
C ASN A 57 10.79 -14.38 13.21
N ILE A 58 11.13 -13.15 12.84
CA ILE A 58 12.48 -12.75 12.44
C ILE A 58 13.41 -12.76 13.67
N LEU A 59 12.94 -12.28 14.83
CA LEU A 59 13.70 -12.36 16.08
C LEU A 59 14.04 -13.82 16.38
N LEU A 60 13.04 -14.70 16.31
CA LEU A 60 13.22 -16.13 16.60
C LEU A 60 14.26 -16.78 15.67
N ILE A 61 14.19 -16.52 14.35
CA ILE A 61 15.15 -17.08 13.40
C ILE A 61 16.58 -16.56 13.67
N SER A 62 16.70 -15.29 14.06
CA SER A 62 18.01 -14.67 14.32
C SER A 62 18.62 -15.15 15.63
N LEU A 63 17.82 -15.30 16.68
CA LEU A 63 18.24 -15.93 17.93
C LEU A 63 18.68 -17.37 17.67
N VAL A 64 17.96 -18.13 16.85
CA VAL A 64 18.37 -19.48 16.44
C VAL A 64 19.72 -19.43 15.72
N LEU A 65 19.93 -18.52 14.76
CA LEU A 65 21.21 -18.37 14.04
C LEU A 65 22.38 -18.10 14.99
N ILE A 66 22.18 -17.26 16.01
CA ILE A 66 23.18 -16.91 17.02
C ILE A 66 23.46 -18.09 17.97
N LEU A 67 22.42 -18.81 18.38
CA LEU A 67 22.53 -19.88 19.39
C LEU A 67 23.09 -21.20 18.83
N ILE A 68 23.00 -21.44 17.52
CA ILE A 68 23.46 -22.70 16.90
C ILE A 68 24.93 -23.02 17.23
N PRO A 69 25.91 -22.11 17.01
CA PRO A 69 27.31 -22.35 17.38
C PRO A 69 27.52 -22.70 18.85
N LEU A 70 26.80 -22.03 19.75
CA LEU A 70 26.87 -22.29 21.20
C LEU A 70 26.35 -23.68 21.54
N VAL A 71 25.19 -24.05 21.01
CA VAL A 71 24.57 -25.38 21.22
C VAL A 71 25.47 -26.47 20.63
N SER A 72 26.04 -26.25 19.45
CA SER A 72 27.01 -27.14 18.83
C SER A 72 28.23 -27.39 19.71
N LEU A 73 28.79 -26.35 20.31
CA LEU A 73 29.95 -26.46 21.20
C LEU A 73 29.62 -27.26 22.47
N ILE A 74 28.47 -27.00 23.09
CA ILE A 74 27.99 -27.77 24.25
C ILE A 74 27.78 -29.25 23.90
N LEU A 75 27.15 -29.54 22.76
CA LEU A 75 26.92 -30.92 22.32
C LEU A 75 28.22 -31.63 21.96
N ALA A 76 29.17 -30.92 21.35
CA ALA A 76 30.50 -31.43 21.04
C ALA A 76 31.26 -31.85 22.30
N LEU A 77 31.18 -31.06 23.38
CA LEU A 77 31.82 -31.35 24.66
C LEU A 77 31.09 -32.44 25.47
N THR A 78 29.77 -32.57 25.35
CA THR A 78 28.96 -33.44 26.23
C THR A 78 28.60 -34.78 25.62
N LYS A 79 28.04 -34.81 24.41
CA LYS A 79 27.42 -36.01 23.81
C LYS A 79 28.20 -36.58 22.64
N LEU A 80 28.92 -35.74 21.89
CA LEU A 80 29.64 -36.16 20.68
C LEU A 80 31.11 -36.47 20.96
N PHE A 81 31.62 -36.07 22.13
CA PHE A 81 33.00 -36.29 22.53
C PHE A 81 33.32 -37.79 22.59
N GLY A 82 34.42 -38.20 21.94
CA GLY A 82 34.85 -39.60 21.90
C GLY A 82 34.14 -40.50 20.87
N ILE A 83 33.07 -40.03 20.20
CA ILE A 83 32.42 -40.77 19.12
C ILE A 83 33.15 -40.45 17.80
N LYS A 84 33.63 -41.49 17.10
CA LYS A 84 34.39 -41.33 15.86
C LYS A 84 33.56 -40.60 14.80
N ASP A 85 34.13 -39.54 14.23
CA ASP A 85 33.54 -38.69 13.18
C ASP A 85 32.22 -37.99 13.54
N ALA A 86 31.76 -38.04 14.80
CA ALA A 86 30.48 -37.44 15.21
C ALA A 86 30.50 -35.91 15.14
N ILE A 87 31.58 -35.27 15.61
CA ILE A 87 31.77 -33.81 15.52
C ILE A 87 31.82 -33.37 14.05
N THR A 88 32.55 -34.11 13.22
CA THR A 88 32.65 -33.86 11.77
C THR A 88 31.27 -33.91 11.11
N LYS A 89 30.47 -34.96 11.38
CA LYS A 89 29.10 -35.08 10.86
C LYS A 89 28.17 -34.01 11.41
N TRP A 90 28.30 -33.63 12.69
CA TRP A 90 27.48 -32.59 13.29
C TRP A 90 27.72 -31.23 12.63
N PHE A 91 28.98 -30.83 12.51
CA PHE A 91 29.35 -29.56 11.92
C PHE A 91 28.83 -29.41 10.49
N LEU A 92 28.99 -30.45 9.68
CA LEU A 92 28.71 -30.37 8.24
C LEU A 92 27.29 -30.78 7.86
N CYS A 93 26.65 -31.65 8.64
CA CYS A 93 25.32 -32.15 8.30
C CYS A 93 24.19 -31.55 9.15
N VAL A 94 24.52 -30.76 10.18
CA VAL A 94 23.54 -30.14 11.06
C VAL A 94 23.81 -28.64 11.19
N GLU A 95 24.97 -28.25 11.72
CA GLU A 95 25.26 -26.86 12.06
C GLU A 95 25.31 -25.92 10.85
N ILE A 96 26.23 -26.16 9.90
CA ILE A 96 26.35 -25.31 8.70
C ILE A 96 25.05 -25.27 7.88
N PRO A 97 24.38 -26.41 7.55
CA PRO A 97 23.13 -26.34 6.82
C PRO A 97 22.03 -25.58 7.56
N LEU A 98 21.91 -25.74 8.88
CA LEU A 98 20.90 -25.04 9.66
C LEU A 98 21.18 -23.52 9.69
N MET A 99 22.43 -23.11 9.89
CA MET A 99 22.83 -21.71 9.80
C MET A 99 22.60 -21.13 8.41
N PHE A 100 22.92 -21.88 7.36
CA PHE A 100 22.66 -21.48 5.97
C PHE A 100 21.15 -21.28 5.72
N LEU A 101 20.28 -22.18 6.22
CA LEU A 101 18.84 -22.04 6.06
C LEU A 101 18.28 -20.84 6.85
N CYS A 102 18.77 -20.60 8.07
CA CYS A 102 18.41 -19.41 8.85
C CYS A 102 18.83 -18.13 8.12
N PHE A 103 20.07 -18.08 7.62
CA PHE A 103 20.56 -16.94 6.84
C PHE A 103 19.76 -16.74 5.55
N LEU A 104 19.52 -17.81 4.79
CA LEU A 104 18.71 -17.81 3.58
C LEU A 104 17.29 -17.31 3.86
N ARG A 105 16.70 -17.69 5.01
CA ARG A 105 15.37 -17.21 5.42
C ARG A 105 15.35 -15.74 5.84
N LEU A 106 16.44 -15.21 6.41
CA LEU A 106 16.51 -13.80 6.84
C LEU A 106 16.78 -12.84 5.68
N VAL A 107 17.64 -13.24 4.74
CA VAL A 107 18.15 -12.33 3.69
C VAL A 107 17.57 -12.64 2.30
N GLY A 108 17.31 -13.92 2.02
CA GLY A 108 17.00 -14.38 0.67
C GLY A 108 15.53 -14.72 0.40
N LEU A 109 14.85 -15.32 1.38
CA LEU A 109 13.47 -15.80 1.26
C LEU A 109 12.60 -15.01 2.23
N GLN A 110 11.95 -13.94 1.77
CA GLN A 110 11.12 -13.09 2.63
C GLN A 110 9.72 -13.71 2.77
N GLU A 111 8.86 -13.57 1.75
CA GLU A 111 7.57 -14.25 1.74
C GLU A 111 7.74 -15.66 1.15
N LEU A 112 7.29 -16.68 1.89
CA LEU A 112 7.50 -18.06 1.49
C LEU A 112 6.49 -18.48 0.42
N THR A 113 6.97 -18.75 -0.80
CA THR A 113 6.20 -19.45 -1.82
C THR A 113 5.96 -20.91 -1.41
N SER A 114 4.99 -21.57 -2.05
CA SER A 114 4.76 -23.01 -1.82
C SER A 114 5.99 -23.86 -2.16
N GLY A 115 6.75 -23.47 -3.19
CA GLY A 115 8.01 -24.10 -3.55
C GLY A 115 9.09 -23.93 -2.48
N ASN A 116 9.35 -22.69 -2.06
CA ASN A 116 10.33 -22.38 -1.00
C ASN A 116 9.99 -23.06 0.32
N SER A 117 8.70 -23.12 0.67
CA SER A 117 8.20 -23.85 1.83
C SER A 117 8.49 -25.36 1.75
N HIS A 118 8.34 -25.97 0.56
CA HIS A 118 8.68 -27.37 0.35
C HIS A 118 10.18 -27.65 0.59
N PHE A 119 11.09 -26.79 0.09
CA PHE A 119 12.53 -26.94 0.35
C PHE A 119 12.86 -26.85 1.83
N LEU A 120 12.32 -25.85 2.53
CA LEU A 120 12.55 -25.67 3.96
C LEU A 120 12.03 -26.87 4.76
N LEU A 121 10.85 -27.39 4.41
CA LEU A 121 10.27 -28.57 5.06
C LEU A 121 11.14 -29.81 4.85
N VAL A 122 11.59 -30.05 3.61
CA VAL A 122 12.50 -31.16 3.28
C VAL A 122 13.82 -31.03 4.04
N ALA A 123 14.37 -29.81 4.13
CA ALA A 123 15.61 -29.54 4.84
C ALA A 123 15.48 -29.81 6.34
N VAL A 124 14.40 -29.32 6.97
CA VAL A 124 14.13 -29.52 8.41
C VAL A 124 13.97 -31.00 8.73
N LEU A 125 13.17 -31.74 7.95
CA LEU A 125 13.00 -33.19 8.15
C LEU A 125 14.30 -33.97 7.94
N GLY A 126 15.11 -33.58 6.95
CA GLY A 126 16.43 -34.12 6.69
C GLY A 126 17.38 -33.90 7.87
N ILE A 127 17.49 -32.66 8.35
CA ILE A 127 18.34 -32.28 9.48
C ILE A 127 17.91 -33.01 10.75
N ILE A 128 16.61 -33.09 11.06
CA ILE A 128 16.11 -33.86 12.21
C ILE A 128 16.53 -35.32 12.12
N THR A 129 16.42 -35.93 10.94
CA THR A 129 16.86 -37.32 10.71
C THR A 129 18.35 -37.47 10.99
N PHE A 130 19.18 -36.52 10.55
CA PHE A 130 20.62 -36.51 10.80
C PHE A 130 20.99 -36.27 12.27
N ILE A 131 20.28 -35.38 12.97
CA ILE A 131 20.46 -35.18 14.41
C ILE A 131 20.21 -36.50 15.15
N VAL A 132 19.09 -37.19 14.85
CA VAL A 132 18.77 -38.47 15.49
C VAL A 132 19.78 -39.57 15.10
N TYR A 133 20.26 -39.57 13.86
CA TYR A 133 21.31 -40.47 13.39
C TYR A 133 22.61 -40.28 14.17
N ILE A 134 23.09 -39.05 14.31
CA ILE A 134 24.34 -38.74 15.01
C ILE A 134 24.23 -39.05 16.50
N LEU A 135 23.09 -38.74 17.14
CA LEU A 135 22.90 -38.95 18.58
C LEU A 135 22.66 -40.42 18.98
N LYS A 136 22.03 -41.23 18.11
CA LYS A 136 21.75 -42.65 18.40
C LYS A 136 22.79 -43.62 17.83
N ASP A 137 23.64 -43.14 16.92
CA ASP A 137 24.71 -43.91 16.28
C ASP A 137 24.22 -45.30 15.82
N THR A 138 24.79 -46.40 16.31
CA THR A 138 24.39 -47.77 15.94
C THR A 138 22.93 -48.10 16.25
N LYS A 139 22.33 -47.52 17.30
CA LYS A 139 20.90 -47.74 17.65
C LYS A 139 19.94 -47.10 16.64
N PHE A 140 20.42 -46.17 15.82
CA PHE A 140 19.63 -45.56 14.75
C PHE A 140 19.18 -46.60 13.72
N PHE A 141 19.98 -47.62 13.43
CA PHE A 141 19.71 -48.59 12.37
C PHE A 141 18.76 -49.72 12.77
N ASN A 142 18.01 -49.58 13.86
CA ASN A 142 16.93 -50.52 14.14
C ASN A 142 15.82 -50.46 13.06
N ASN A 143 15.10 -51.57 12.89
CA ASN A 143 14.04 -51.69 11.89
C ASN A 143 12.79 -50.84 12.20
N LYS A 144 12.69 -50.23 13.38
CA LYS A 144 11.56 -49.37 13.76
C LYS A 144 11.64 -48.05 12.99
N TRP A 145 10.57 -47.65 12.31
CA TRP A 145 10.52 -46.43 11.49
C TRP A 145 11.57 -46.39 10.37
N MET A 146 11.91 -47.55 9.80
CA MET A 146 12.89 -47.66 8.71
C MET A 146 12.53 -46.74 7.53
N GLU A 147 11.25 -46.72 7.15
CA GLU A 147 10.75 -45.96 6.01
C GLU A 147 11.02 -44.46 6.21
N LEU A 148 10.67 -43.91 7.38
CA LEU A 148 10.92 -42.50 7.72
C LEU A 148 12.41 -42.13 7.70
N LYS A 149 13.28 -43.02 8.21
CA LYS A 149 14.74 -42.77 8.21
C LYS A 149 15.29 -42.74 6.79
N MET A 150 14.84 -43.65 5.94
CA MET A 150 15.25 -43.70 4.54
C MET A 150 14.68 -42.54 3.72
N MET A 151 13.45 -42.11 3.99
CA MET A 151 12.89 -40.88 3.43
C MET A 151 13.78 -39.68 3.79
N GLY A 152 14.10 -39.49 5.07
CA GLY A 152 14.96 -38.39 5.54
C GLY A 152 16.35 -38.38 4.91
N PHE A 153 17.03 -39.54 4.82
CA PHE A 153 18.33 -39.63 4.14
C PHE A 153 18.25 -39.31 2.65
N THR A 154 17.21 -39.82 1.97
CA THR A 154 17.03 -39.62 0.53
C THR A 154 16.72 -38.17 0.21
N SER A 155 15.75 -37.57 0.91
CA SER A 155 15.34 -36.18 0.69
C SER A 155 16.46 -35.19 0.98
N MET A 156 17.23 -35.39 2.06
CA MET A 156 18.36 -34.52 2.37
C MET A 156 19.49 -34.64 1.34
N LEU A 157 19.76 -35.85 0.83
CA LEU A 157 20.75 -36.06 -0.22
C LEU A 157 20.37 -35.34 -1.51
N LEU A 158 19.10 -35.41 -1.93
CA LEU A 158 18.59 -34.68 -3.09
C LEU A 158 18.76 -33.16 -2.91
N LEU A 159 18.36 -32.65 -1.74
CA LEU A 159 18.45 -31.23 -1.42
C LEU A 159 19.90 -30.72 -1.44
N VAL A 160 20.82 -31.44 -0.81
CA VAL A 160 22.23 -31.05 -0.74
C VAL A 160 22.88 -31.13 -2.12
N PHE A 161 22.53 -32.13 -2.94
CA PHE A 161 23.00 -32.21 -4.31
C PHE A 161 22.54 -31.01 -5.15
N TYR A 162 21.26 -30.63 -5.02
CA TYR A 162 20.69 -29.46 -5.69
C TYR A 162 21.40 -28.16 -5.27
N PHE A 163 21.54 -27.89 -3.97
CA PHE A 163 22.23 -26.68 -3.50
C PHE A 163 23.72 -26.68 -3.83
N ALA A 164 24.38 -27.84 -3.82
CA ALA A 164 25.79 -27.93 -4.23
C ALA A 164 25.98 -27.58 -5.72
N LEU A 165 25.03 -27.98 -6.57
CA LEU A 165 25.02 -27.63 -7.98
C LEU A 165 24.83 -26.12 -8.17
N LEU A 166 23.86 -25.49 -7.49
CA LEU A 166 23.67 -24.04 -7.52
C LEU A 166 24.87 -23.28 -6.96
N ALA A 167 25.38 -23.70 -5.79
CA ALA A 167 26.54 -23.07 -5.16
C ALA A 167 27.78 -23.14 -6.04
N SER A 168 27.95 -24.21 -6.84
CA SER A 168 29.09 -24.34 -7.74
C SER A 168 29.16 -23.21 -8.78
N LEU A 169 28.01 -22.68 -9.22
CA LEU A 169 27.94 -21.55 -10.16
C LEU A 169 28.50 -20.26 -9.55
N VAL A 170 28.47 -20.11 -8.22
CA VAL A 170 29.01 -18.95 -7.53
C VAL A 170 30.44 -19.21 -7.04
N VAL A 171 30.67 -20.38 -6.46
CA VAL A 171 31.95 -20.75 -5.83
C VAL A 171 33.09 -20.84 -6.85
N ILE A 172 32.86 -21.40 -8.04
CA ILE A 172 33.91 -21.58 -9.05
C ILE A 172 34.47 -20.23 -9.54
N PRO A 173 33.65 -19.26 -10.01
CA PRO A 173 34.19 -17.96 -10.40
C PRO A 173 34.71 -17.16 -9.19
N ALA A 174 34.05 -17.22 -8.03
CA ALA A 174 34.54 -16.54 -6.82
C ALA A 174 35.92 -17.04 -6.37
N PHE A 175 36.17 -18.35 -6.44
CA PHE A 175 37.49 -18.92 -6.18
C PHE A 175 38.54 -18.36 -7.14
N TRP A 176 38.22 -18.23 -8.41
CA TRP A 176 39.15 -17.70 -9.40
C TRP A 176 39.42 -16.20 -9.22
N ILE A 177 38.40 -15.42 -8.86
CA ILE A 177 38.55 -14.01 -8.47
C ILE A 177 39.45 -13.91 -7.23
N LEU A 178 39.23 -14.75 -6.22
CA LEU A 178 40.05 -14.78 -5.01
C LEU A 178 41.50 -15.13 -5.34
N VAL A 179 41.75 -16.08 -6.24
CA VAL A 179 43.11 -16.39 -6.72
C VAL A 179 43.74 -15.15 -7.37
N LYS A 180 43.03 -14.45 -8.26
CA LYS A 180 43.53 -13.20 -8.87
C LYS A 180 43.83 -12.13 -7.82
N ALA A 181 42.92 -11.91 -6.87
CA ALA A 181 43.06 -10.91 -5.80
C ALA A 181 44.19 -11.25 -4.82
N PHE A 182 44.37 -12.53 -4.50
CA PHE A 182 45.49 -12.97 -3.66
C PHE A 182 46.84 -12.62 -4.30
N PHE A 183 46.96 -12.84 -5.62
CA PHE A 183 48.16 -12.52 -6.40
C PHE A 183 48.26 -11.05 -6.82
N SER A 184 47.25 -10.20 -6.55
CA SER A 184 47.38 -8.75 -6.76
C SER A 184 48.19 -8.07 -5.66
N PHE A 185 48.33 -8.70 -4.49
CA PHE A 185 49.01 -8.18 -3.29
C PHE A 185 48.43 -6.87 -2.73
N GLU A 186 47.33 -6.35 -3.29
CA GLU A 186 46.68 -5.10 -2.86
C GLU A 186 46.11 -5.20 -1.43
N TRP A 187 45.78 -6.42 -0.98
CA TRP A 187 45.29 -6.70 0.37
C TRP A 187 46.32 -6.43 1.48
N LEU A 188 47.61 -6.26 1.15
CA LEU A 188 48.64 -5.87 2.13
C LEU A 188 48.45 -4.44 2.67
N GLU A 189 47.72 -3.58 1.95
CA GLU A 189 47.43 -2.20 2.38
C GLU A 189 46.46 -2.14 3.58
N ILE A 190 45.66 -3.19 3.80
CA ILE A 190 44.71 -3.30 4.92
C ILE A 190 45.43 -3.31 6.29
N PHE A 191 46.70 -3.73 6.33
CA PHE A 191 47.51 -3.81 7.56
C PHE A 191 48.22 -2.50 7.94
N SER A 192 47.90 -1.37 7.28
CA SER A 192 48.59 -0.09 7.46
C SER A 192 48.22 0.69 8.72
N HIS A 193 47.10 0.37 9.39
CA HIS A 193 46.60 1.11 10.55
C HIS A 193 46.71 0.30 11.87
N PRO A 194 47.52 0.72 12.86
CA PRO A 194 47.85 -0.09 14.04
C PRO A 194 46.73 -0.22 15.09
N ARG A 195 45.70 0.64 15.07
CA ARG A 195 44.59 0.56 16.06
C ARG A 195 43.59 -0.56 15.76
N ASP A 196 43.47 -0.98 14.51
CA ASP A 196 42.47 -1.97 14.09
C ASP A 196 43.09 -3.35 13.81
N LEU A 197 44.42 -3.46 13.90
CA LEU A 197 45.22 -4.59 13.46
C LEU A 197 44.77 -5.94 14.06
N PHE A 198 44.41 -5.96 15.35
CA PHE A 198 43.96 -7.18 16.03
C PHE A 198 42.62 -7.69 15.47
N PHE A 199 41.62 -6.80 15.36
CA PHE A 199 40.30 -7.15 14.85
C PHE A 199 40.31 -7.41 13.34
N SER A 200 41.12 -6.68 12.58
CA SER A 200 41.33 -6.93 11.16
C SER A 200 41.97 -8.30 10.92
N ILE A 201 42.93 -8.73 11.75
CA ILE A 201 43.52 -10.07 11.65
C ILE A 201 42.50 -11.15 11.98
N ILE A 202 41.75 -10.99 13.07
CA ILE A 202 40.71 -11.97 13.47
C ILE A 202 39.62 -12.05 12.40
N GLY A 203 39.13 -10.91 11.91
CA GLY A 203 38.15 -10.83 10.84
C GLY A 203 38.66 -11.43 9.54
N ALA A 204 39.91 -11.16 9.15
CA ALA A 204 40.53 -11.74 7.96
C ALA A 204 40.72 -13.26 8.08
N VAL A 205 41.12 -13.76 9.25
CA VAL A 205 41.23 -15.21 9.51
C VAL A 205 39.85 -15.87 9.47
N PHE A 206 38.84 -15.25 10.09
CA PHE A 206 37.47 -15.74 10.05
C PHE A 206 36.91 -15.76 8.63
N MET A 207 37.10 -14.69 7.85
CA MET A 207 36.72 -14.63 6.44
C MET A 207 37.46 -15.68 5.63
N GLY A 208 38.78 -15.81 5.78
CA GLY A 208 39.58 -16.81 5.05
C GLY A 208 39.12 -18.24 5.34
N ILE A 209 38.89 -18.58 6.61
CA ILE A 209 38.34 -19.90 7.00
C ILE A 209 36.93 -20.08 6.45
N SER A 210 36.09 -19.04 6.51
CA SER A 210 34.71 -19.09 6.01
C SER A 210 34.64 -19.21 4.49
N SER A 211 35.55 -18.58 3.74
CA SER A 211 35.66 -18.73 2.28
C SER A 211 36.12 -20.14 1.91
N VAL A 212 37.11 -20.69 2.62
CA VAL A 212 37.54 -22.09 2.42
C VAL A 212 36.40 -23.05 2.76
N LEU A 213 35.67 -22.81 3.85
CA LEU A 213 34.48 -23.57 4.20
C LEU A 213 33.43 -23.45 3.08
N GLY A 214 33.10 -22.26 2.59
CA GLY A 214 32.12 -22.07 1.52
C GLY A 214 32.47 -22.80 0.22
N VAL A 215 33.76 -22.94 -0.11
CA VAL A 215 34.21 -23.66 -1.31
C VAL A 215 34.24 -25.18 -1.09
N VAL A 216 34.74 -25.62 0.06
CA VAL A 216 34.98 -27.04 0.36
C VAL A 216 33.72 -27.74 0.88
N TYR A 217 32.85 -27.02 1.57
CA TYR A 217 31.64 -27.52 2.21
C TYR A 217 30.67 -28.20 1.24
N PRO A 218 30.26 -27.60 0.11
CA PRO A 218 29.27 -28.24 -0.77
C PRO A 218 29.72 -29.61 -1.26
N ILE A 219 31.01 -29.74 -1.58
CA ILE A 219 31.63 -30.99 -2.03
C ILE A 219 31.63 -32.02 -0.90
N TYR A 220 32.06 -31.62 0.30
CA TYR A 220 32.16 -32.54 1.45
C TYR A 220 30.80 -32.95 2.00
N ALA A 221 29.83 -32.02 2.00
CA ALA A 221 28.45 -32.28 2.39
C ALA A 221 27.90 -33.40 1.49
N VAL A 222 27.92 -33.23 0.16
CA VAL A 222 27.43 -34.25 -0.79
C VAL A 222 28.07 -35.61 -0.51
N PHE A 223 29.39 -35.67 -0.32
CA PHE A 223 30.08 -36.93 -0.04
C PHE A 223 29.65 -37.56 1.30
N THR A 224 29.52 -36.76 2.35
CA THR A 224 29.15 -37.23 3.70
C THR A 224 27.70 -37.69 3.77
N TYR A 225 26.79 -36.94 3.15
CA TYR A 225 25.39 -37.32 3.00
C TYR A 225 25.27 -38.60 2.17
N PHE A 226 25.99 -38.71 1.05
CA PHE A 226 25.98 -39.91 0.21
C PHE A 226 26.51 -41.14 0.95
N LYS A 227 27.63 -41.00 1.69
CA LYS A 227 28.18 -42.09 2.50
C LYS A 227 27.21 -42.56 3.59
N SER A 228 26.53 -41.62 4.24
CA SER A 228 25.54 -41.91 5.28
C SER A 228 24.29 -42.59 4.70
N PHE A 229 23.79 -42.09 3.57
CA PHE A 229 22.72 -42.71 2.80
C PHE A 229 23.07 -44.13 2.38
N LYS A 230 24.25 -44.33 1.76
CA LYS A 230 24.71 -45.64 1.29
C LYS A 230 24.80 -46.65 2.42
N PHE A 231 25.37 -46.24 3.56
CA PHE A 231 25.45 -47.11 4.73
C PHE A 231 24.06 -47.52 5.24
N GLY A 232 23.13 -46.57 5.36
CA GLY A 232 21.75 -46.87 5.76
C GLY A 232 21.01 -47.75 4.76
N PHE A 233 21.18 -47.47 3.47
CA PHE A 233 20.60 -48.25 2.38
C PHE A 233 21.11 -49.70 2.42
N ASP A 234 22.42 -49.92 2.49
CA ASP A 234 23.02 -51.25 2.52
C ASP A 234 22.57 -52.05 3.76
N HIS A 235 22.43 -51.38 4.92
CA HIS A 235 21.94 -52.00 6.15
C HIS A 235 20.47 -52.42 6.05
N PHE A 236 19.56 -51.50 5.67
CA PHE A 236 18.14 -51.80 5.62
C PHE A 236 17.76 -52.72 4.46
N LYS A 237 18.50 -52.66 3.34
CA LYS A 237 18.36 -53.58 2.21
C LYS A 237 18.60 -55.04 2.61
N GLN A 238 19.53 -55.30 3.54
CA GLN A 238 19.77 -56.66 4.04
C GLN A 238 18.58 -57.22 4.81
N SER A 239 17.83 -56.38 5.54
CA SER A 239 16.65 -56.82 6.30
C SER A 239 15.36 -56.81 5.46
N ARG A 240 15.14 -55.77 4.64
CA ARG A 240 13.92 -55.53 3.87
C ARG A 240 14.22 -54.93 2.49
N TYR A 241 14.69 -55.77 1.57
CA TYR A 241 15.09 -55.36 0.22
C TYR A 241 14.02 -54.54 -0.53
N ILE A 242 12.82 -55.11 -0.69
CA ILE A 242 11.74 -54.51 -1.49
C ILE A 242 11.28 -53.19 -0.88
N ALA A 243 11.03 -53.17 0.44
CA ALA A 243 10.57 -51.97 1.12
C ALA A 243 11.61 -50.84 1.08
N THR A 244 12.91 -51.15 1.17
CA THR A 244 13.98 -50.14 1.10
C THR A 244 14.03 -49.49 -0.29
N TRP A 245 14.00 -50.30 -1.35
CA TRP A 245 13.97 -49.79 -2.73
C TRP A 245 12.71 -48.99 -3.04
N LEU A 246 11.53 -49.52 -2.66
CA LEU A 246 10.27 -48.80 -2.84
C LEU A 246 10.27 -47.47 -2.10
N THR A 247 10.79 -47.41 -0.87
CA THR A 247 10.88 -46.16 -0.10
C THR A 247 11.74 -45.13 -0.82
N VAL A 248 12.93 -45.51 -1.30
CA VAL A 248 13.84 -44.59 -2.00
C VAL A 248 13.21 -44.10 -3.30
N ILE A 249 12.70 -45.01 -4.13
CA ILE A 249 12.07 -44.66 -5.41
C ILE A 249 10.88 -43.73 -5.18
N LEU A 250 9.98 -44.07 -4.25
CA LEU A 250 8.81 -43.25 -3.94
C LEU A 250 9.24 -41.87 -3.43
N THR A 251 10.25 -41.79 -2.55
CA THR A 251 10.74 -40.52 -2.01
C THR A 251 11.31 -39.64 -3.12
N VAL A 252 12.14 -40.19 -4.01
CA VAL A 252 12.70 -39.46 -5.16
C VAL A 252 11.58 -38.98 -6.06
N SER A 253 10.67 -39.88 -6.46
CA SER A 253 9.54 -39.54 -7.35
C SER A 253 8.66 -38.44 -6.75
N VAL A 254 8.29 -38.54 -5.47
CA VAL A 254 7.45 -37.53 -4.81
C VAL A 254 8.15 -36.19 -4.73
N ASN A 255 9.43 -36.14 -4.33
CA ASN A 255 10.17 -34.87 -4.25
C ASN A 255 10.36 -34.24 -5.64
N VAL A 256 10.66 -35.03 -6.67
CA VAL A 256 10.81 -34.53 -8.05
C VAL A 256 9.47 -34.02 -8.58
N VAL A 257 8.38 -34.75 -8.39
CA VAL A 257 7.03 -34.33 -8.82
C VAL A 257 6.62 -33.04 -8.10
N LEU A 258 6.79 -32.96 -6.77
CA LEU A 258 6.46 -31.75 -6.01
C LEU A 258 7.35 -30.57 -6.41
N PHE A 259 8.64 -30.80 -6.63
CA PHE A 259 9.58 -29.76 -7.06
C PHE A 259 9.13 -29.12 -8.37
N PHE A 260 8.78 -29.92 -9.39
CA PHE A 260 8.28 -29.38 -10.66
C PHE A 260 6.87 -28.79 -10.53
N ALA A 261 5.94 -29.47 -9.84
CA ALA A 261 4.55 -29.02 -9.71
C ALA A 261 4.40 -27.69 -8.96
N LEU A 262 5.26 -27.43 -7.97
CA LEU A 262 5.18 -26.22 -7.14
C LEU A 262 5.94 -25.01 -7.70
N ASN A 263 6.82 -25.19 -8.68
CA ASN A 263 7.75 -24.15 -9.11
C ASN A 263 7.75 -23.88 -10.64
N VAL A 264 7.43 -24.87 -11.50
CA VAL A 264 7.48 -24.68 -12.96
C VAL A 264 6.40 -23.71 -13.42
N ASN A 265 5.16 -23.96 -13.01
CA ASN A 265 4.01 -23.14 -13.37
C ASN A 265 3.75 -22.14 -12.24
N GLN A 266 4.39 -20.98 -12.34
CA GLN A 266 4.10 -19.88 -11.43
C GLN A 266 2.68 -19.36 -11.71
N SER A 267 1.98 -18.92 -10.66
CA SER A 267 0.54 -18.66 -10.74
C SER A 267 0.19 -17.45 -11.61
N GLN A 268 1.12 -16.52 -11.84
CA GLN A 268 0.87 -15.31 -12.64
C GLN A 268 0.62 -15.63 -14.11
N HIS A 269 1.23 -16.69 -14.67
CA HIS A 269 1.01 -17.07 -16.06
C HIS A 269 -0.46 -17.35 -16.32
N TYR A 270 -1.13 -18.08 -15.41
CA TYR A 270 -2.58 -18.30 -15.54
C TYR A 270 -3.38 -16.99 -15.57
N ALA A 271 -2.97 -15.99 -14.78
CA ALA A 271 -3.67 -14.72 -14.73
C ALA A 271 -3.42 -13.86 -15.97
N PHE A 272 -2.17 -13.77 -16.41
CA PHE A 272 -1.78 -12.97 -17.58
C PHE A 272 -2.20 -13.62 -18.90
N ASP A 273 -2.06 -14.94 -19.06
CA ASP A 273 -2.51 -15.65 -20.25
C ASP A 273 -4.04 -15.50 -20.43
N LEU A 274 -4.81 -15.67 -19.35
CA LEU A 274 -6.26 -15.52 -19.38
C LEU A 274 -6.68 -14.06 -19.62
N TRP A 275 -5.91 -13.09 -19.13
CA TRP A 275 -6.12 -11.68 -19.42
C TRP A 275 -5.86 -11.34 -20.89
N GLU A 276 -4.75 -11.80 -21.45
CA GLU A 276 -4.42 -11.62 -22.87
C GLU A 276 -5.52 -12.25 -23.75
N GLU A 277 -6.02 -13.43 -23.39
CA GLU A 277 -7.16 -14.05 -24.08
C GLU A 277 -8.47 -13.25 -23.96
N LEU A 278 -8.70 -12.57 -22.83
CA LEU A 278 -9.87 -11.71 -22.63
C LEU A 278 -9.77 -10.43 -23.46
N GLU A 279 -8.58 -9.82 -23.55
CA GLU A 279 -8.33 -8.63 -24.37
C GLU A 279 -8.44 -8.94 -25.87
N GLU A 280 -7.90 -10.07 -26.34
CA GLU A 280 -7.92 -10.43 -27.76
C GLU A 280 -9.31 -10.85 -28.28
N LYS A 281 -10.16 -11.45 -27.42
CA LYS A 281 -11.41 -12.11 -27.83
C LYS A 281 -12.68 -11.44 -27.31
N ASP A 282 -12.57 -10.17 -26.91
CA ASP A 282 -13.61 -9.32 -26.32
C ASP A 282 -14.97 -10.03 -26.13
N SER A 283 -15.26 -10.43 -24.89
CA SER A 283 -16.61 -10.78 -24.44
C SER A 283 -17.14 -12.21 -24.72
N LYS A 284 -16.31 -13.27 -24.78
CA LYS A 284 -16.86 -14.64 -24.64
C LYS A 284 -17.36 -14.88 -23.21
N PRO A 285 -18.65 -15.19 -22.99
CA PRO A 285 -19.19 -15.45 -21.64
C PRO A 285 -18.54 -16.66 -20.96
N GLU A 286 -18.01 -17.62 -21.74
CA GLU A 286 -17.27 -18.77 -21.24
C GLU A 286 -16.01 -18.36 -20.47
N LEU A 287 -15.23 -17.39 -20.99
CA LEU A 287 -14.00 -16.91 -20.33
C LEU A 287 -14.32 -16.10 -19.06
N LYS A 288 -15.40 -15.31 -19.10
CA LYS A 288 -15.89 -14.59 -17.92
C LYS A 288 -16.27 -15.57 -16.81
N ASN A 289 -16.98 -16.65 -17.16
CA ASN A 289 -17.31 -17.71 -16.21
C ASN A 289 -16.07 -18.43 -15.68
N GLU A 290 -15.05 -18.69 -16.52
CA GLU A 290 -13.80 -19.30 -16.07
C GLU A 290 -13.09 -18.45 -15.01
N VAL A 291 -13.01 -17.13 -15.21
CA VAL A 291 -12.42 -16.21 -14.21
C VAL A 291 -13.19 -16.26 -12.89
N ARG A 292 -14.53 -16.31 -12.94
CA ARG A 292 -15.37 -16.38 -11.72
C ARG A 292 -15.18 -17.70 -10.99
N GLU A 293 -15.23 -18.83 -11.70
CA GLU A 293 -15.00 -20.15 -11.12
C GLU A 293 -13.59 -20.29 -10.52
N ASN A 294 -12.61 -19.61 -11.12
CA ASN A 294 -11.20 -19.66 -10.72
C ASN A 294 -10.71 -18.35 -10.06
N GLU A 295 -11.60 -17.56 -9.46
CA GLU A 295 -11.27 -16.24 -8.91
C GLU A 295 -10.09 -16.30 -7.94
N VAL A 296 -10.07 -17.28 -7.04
CA VAL A 296 -8.99 -17.48 -6.06
C VAL A 296 -7.64 -17.72 -6.76
N LYS A 297 -7.66 -18.47 -7.86
CA LYS A 297 -6.45 -18.77 -8.64
C LYS A 297 -5.98 -17.54 -9.42
N MET A 298 -6.91 -16.77 -9.98
CA MET A 298 -6.65 -15.48 -10.64
C MET A 298 -5.99 -14.50 -9.68
N LYS A 299 -6.63 -14.24 -8.52
CA LYS A 299 -6.09 -13.36 -7.48
C LYS A 299 -4.72 -13.83 -6.97
N LYS A 300 -4.52 -15.14 -6.81
CA LYS A 300 -3.20 -15.70 -6.45
C LYS A 300 -2.13 -15.40 -7.51
N GLY A 301 -2.48 -15.47 -8.79
CA GLY A 301 -1.60 -15.15 -9.91
C GLY A 301 -1.20 -13.68 -9.92
N ILE A 302 -2.19 -12.79 -9.89
CA ILE A 302 -2.01 -11.34 -9.82
C ILE A 302 -1.14 -10.96 -8.62
N MET A 303 -1.46 -11.51 -7.44
CA MET A 303 -0.71 -11.23 -6.21
C MET A 303 0.72 -11.78 -6.26
N ASN A 304 0.98 -12.82 -7.06
CA ASN A 304 2.34 -13.32 -7.25
C ASN A 304 3.20 -12.39 -8.09
N ALA A 305 2.62 -11.79 -9.14
CA ALA A 305 3.28 -10.76 -9.92
C ALA A 305 3.49 -9.48 -9.09
N TYR A 306 2.44 -9.02 -8.39
CA TYR A 306 2.50 -7.81 -7.57
C TYR A 306 3.52 -7.91 -6.42
N LEU A 307 3.60 -9.06 -5.73
CA LEU A 307 4.54 -9.29 -4.63
C LEU A 307 5.85 -9.98 -5.06
N ALA A 308 6.16 -10.00 -6.36
CA ALA A 308 7.29 -10.78 -6.89
C ALA A 308 8.63 -10.41 -6.20
N ARG A 309 8.84 -9.12 -5.89
CA ARG A 309 10.04 -8.62 -5.19
C ARG A 309 10.21 -9.10 -3.75
N TYR A 310 9.12 -9.52 -3.11
CA TYR A 310 9.14 -10.09 -1.76
C TYR A 310 9.25 -11.63 -1.79
N ARG A 311 8.93 -12.26 -2.92
CA ARG A 311 8.88 -13.74 -3.06
C ARG A 311 10.09 -14.35 -3.75
N TYR A 312 10.70 -13.60 -4.65
CA TYR A 312 11.78 -14.04 -5.53
C TYR A 312 13.02 -13.15 -5.36
N MET A 313 14.19 -13.69 -5.69
CA MET A 313 15.48 -13.00 -5.54
C MET A 313 15.83 -12.14 -6.75
N CYS A 314 15.42 -12.56 -7.94
CA CYS A 314 15.67 -11.92 -9.23
C CYS A 314 14.62 -12.40 -10.24
N ASP A 315 14.59 -11.78 -11.42
CA ASP A 315 13.79 -12.27 -12.54
C ASP A 315 14.61 -13.12 -13.53
N SER A 316 13.94 -13.60 -14.58
CA SER A 316 14.55 -14.46 -15.60
C SER A 316 15.52 -13.73 -16.53
N ASP A 317 15.37 -12.42 -16.65
CA ASP A 317 16.17 -11.58 -17.55
C ASP A 317 17.42 -11.03 -16.84
N ASP A 318 17.34 -10.88 -15.53
CA ASP A 318 18.43 -10.51 -14.63
C ASP A 318 19.69 -11.34 -14.89
N GLU A 319 20.84 -10.68 -14.79
CA GLU A 319 22.14 -11.29 -15.06
C GLU A 319 23.06 -11.26 -13.83
N PRO A 320 22.63 -11.82 -12.66
CA PRO A 320 23.36 -11.68 -11.40
C PRO A 320 24.77 -12.28 -11.47
N LEU A 321 24.95 -13.31 -12.32
CA LEU A 321 26.23 -13.98 -12.50
C LEU A 321 27.14 -13.31 -13.54
N LYS A 322 26.64 -12.38 -14.36
CA LYS A 322 27.39 -11.85 -15.51
C LYS A 322 28.67 -11.14 -15.11
N TYR A 323 28.58 -10.22 -14.15
CA TYR A 323 29.76 -9.49 -13.68
C TYR A 323 30.81 -10.45 -13.11
N MET A 324 30.37 -11.39 -12.27
CA MET A 324 31.26 -12.35 -11.62
C MET A 324 31.93 -13.31 -12.61
N TYR A 325 31.22 -13.81 -13.61
CA TYR A 325 31.79 -14.68 -14.63
C TYR A 325 32.67 -13.93 -15.63
N ASN A 326 32.32 -12.69 -15.99
CA ASN A 326 33.15 -11.85 -16.83
C ASN A 326 34.46 -11.48 -16.12
N GLU A 327 34.40 -11.10 -14.85
CA GLU A 327 35.59 -10.81 -14.04
C GLU A 327 36.45 -12.06 -13.83
N ALA A 328 35.83 -13.23 -13.61
CA ALA A 328 36.57 -14.48 -13.48
C ALA A 328 37.23 -14.89 -14.81
N PHE A 329 36.44 -15.11 -15.85
CA PHE A 329 36.88 -15.82 -17.06
C PHE A 329 37.05 -14.93 -18.30
N GLY A 330 36.45 -13.73 -18.33
CA GLY A 330 36.52 -12.81 -19.47
C GLY A 330 35.94 -13.38 -20.77
N ASN A 331 35.03 -14.37 -20.67
CA ASN A 331 34.50 -15.12 -21.82
C ASN A 331 32.97 -15.11 -21.82
N GLU A 332 32.40 -14.58 -22.91
CA GLU A 332 30.96 -14.43 -23.09
C GLU A 332 30.22 -15.77 -23.20
N PHE A 333 30.82 -16.78 -23.85
CA PHE A 333 30.23 -18.12 -23.95
C PHE A 333 30.08 -18.79 -22.59
N VAL A 334 31.11 -18.71 -21.73
CA VAL A 334 31.07 -19.28 -20.38
C VAL A 334 30.02 -18.56 -19.53
N THR A 335 29.91 -17.24 -19.69
CA THR A 335 28.93 -16.41 -18.98
C THR A 335 27.50 -16.76 -19.40
N SER A 336 27.25 -16.87 -20.71
CA SER A 336 25.94 -17.27 -21.26
C SER A 336 25.56 -18.70 -20.84
N PHE A 337 26.50 -19.65 -20.90
CA PHE A 337 26.28 -21.03 -20.47
C PHE A 337 25.91 -21.11 -18.98
N ALA A 338 26.60 -20.35 -18.12
CA ALA A 338 26.29 -20.27 -16.69
C ALA A 338 24.90 -19.67 -16.45
N LYS A 339 24.51 -18.63 -17.21
CA LYS A 339 23.16 -18.04 -17.17
C LYS A 339 22.09 -19.08 -17.47
N THR A 340 22.23 -19.84 -18.57
CA THR A 340 21.25 -20.87 -18.95
C THR A 340 21.10 -21.95 -17.87
N ILE A 341 22.20 -22.39 -17.27
CA ILE A 341 22.15 -23.36 -16.17
C ILE A 341 21.49 -22.75 -14.93
N PHE A 342 21.83 -21.52 -14.57
CA PHE A 342 21.26 -20.83 -13.42
C PHE A 342 19.75 -20.65 -13.58
N ASN A 343 19.28 -20.18 -14.74
CA ASN A 343 17.85 -20.00 -15.01
C ASN A 343 17.10 -21.35 -15.01
N GLY A 344 17.71 -22.42 -15.55
CA GLY A 344 17.10 -23.75 -15.55
C GLY A 344 17.00 -24.41 -14.16
N LEU A 345 17.93 -24.12 -13.24
CA LEU A 345 17.97 -24.73 -11.90
C LEU A 345 17.39 -23.84 -10.80
N GLY A 346 17.48 -22.53 -10.97
CA GLY A 346 17.13 -21.51 -9.99
C GLY A 346 15.65 -21.12 -9.99
N PHE A 347 14.82 -21.73 -10.82
CA PHE A 347 13.40 -21.37 -10.99
C PHE A 347 12.52 -21.30 -9.72
N PRO A 348 12.83 -21.95 -8.56
CA PRO A 348 12.13 -21.66 -7.31
C PRO A 348 12.38 -20.27 -6.73
N PHE A 349 13.53 -19.68 -7.05
CA PHE A 349 14.01 -18.40 -6.55
C PHE A 349 13.93 -17.28 -7.59
N ILE A 350 13.65 -17.64 -8.85
CA ILE A 350 13.61 -16.73 -10.00
C ILE A 350 12.14 -16.49 -10.39
N TYR A 351 11.76 -15.23 -10.48
CA TYR A 351 10.47 -14.83 -11.04
C TYR A 351 10.48 -15.02 -12.57
N GLN A 352 9.45 -15.68 -13.12
CA GLN A 352 9.31 -15.89 -14.55
C GLN A 352 8.45 -14.77 -15.15
N GLY A 353 9.09 -13.65 -15.50
CA GLY A 353 8.43 -12.43 -15.98
C GLY A 353 9.33 -11.23 -15.75
N ASP A 354 8.75 -10.03 -15.79
CA ASP A 354 9.46 -8.78 -15.50
C ASP A 354 9.06 -8.28 -14.11
N ILE A 355 9.99 -8.37 -13.15
CA ILE A 355 9.69 -8.05 -11.74
C ILE A 355 9.39 -6.56 -11.50
N TYR A 356 9.73 -5.70 -12.46
CA TYR A 356 9.51 -4.26 -12.36
C TYR A 356 8.21 -3.84 -13.05
N ASN A 357 7.93 -4.38 -14.23
CA ASN A 357 6.77 -3.99 -15.03
C ASN A 357 5.52 -4.80 -14.70
N ASP A 358 5.64 -6.04 -14.24
CA ASP A 358 4.47 -6.88 -13.94
C ASP A 358 3.73 -6.43 -12.66
N GLU A 359 4.37 -5.62 -11.80
CA GLU A 359 3.71 -4.99 -10.65
C GLU A 359 2.56 -4.07 -11.10
N ASP A 360 2.82 -3.22 -12.11
CA ASP A 360 1.83 -2.28 -12.64
C ASP A 360 0.76 -3.01 -13.44
N LYS A 361 1.16 -3.99 -14.28
CA LYS A 361 0.20 -4.85 -14.99
C LYS A 361 -0.72 -5.60 -14.03
N ALA A 362 -0.20 -6.11 -12.93
CA ALA A 362 -1.01 -6.80 -11.92
C ALA A 362 -2.05 -5.87 -11.28
N ARG A 363 -1.68 -4.60 -11.02
CA ARG A 363 -2.59 -3.59 -10.48
C ARG A 363 -3.71 -3.26 -11.46
N GLU A 364 -3.36 -3.03 -12.73
CA GLU A 364 -4.32 -2.77 -13.82
C GLU A 364 -5.27 -3.95 -14.03
N LEU A 365 -4.72 -5.16 -14.16
CA LEU A 365 -5.48 -6.39 -14.29
C LEU A 365 -6.48 -6.58 -13.14
N TYR A 366 -6.05 -6.34 -11.91
CA TYR A 366 -6.93 -6.48 -10.74
C TYR A 366 -8.09 -5.46 -10.79
N GLY A 367 -7.78 -4.19 -11.09
CA GLY A 367 -8.77 -3.14 -11.23
C GLY A 367 -9.80 -3.47 -12.31
N ASN A 368 -9.34 -3.82 -13.51
CA ASN A 368 -10.20 -4.12 -14.66
C ASN A 368 -11.10 -5.34 -14.46
N LEU A 369 -10.66 -6.35 -13.71
CA LEU A 369 -11.45 -7.57 -13.47
C LEU A 369 -12.38 -7.47 -12.27
N PHE A 370 -11.95 -6.83 -11.19
CA PHE A 370 -12.62 -6.88 -9.89
C PHE A 370 -13.18 -5.54 -9.42
N ASP A 371 -13.08 -4.49 -10.23
CA ASP A 371 -13.68 -3.16 -9.97
C ASP A 371 -13.23 -2.55 -8.63
N GLU A 372 -12.00 -2.85 -8.21
CA GLU A 372 -11.47 -2.39 -6.93
C GLU A 372 -9.94 -2.28 -7.04
N SER A 373 -9.31 -1.34 -6.32
CA SER A 373 -7.86 -1.26 -6.33
C SER A 373 -7.23 -2.38 -5.50
N LEU A 374 -6.16 -2.98 -6.04
CA LEU A 374 -5.47 -4.13 -5.44
C LEU A 374 -5.01 -3.85 -4.00
N HIS A 375 -4.50 -2.63 -3.74
CA HIS A 375 -3.97 -2.23 -2.43
C HIS A 375 -5.05 -2.15 -1.35
N ILE A 376 -6.28 -1.80 -1.72
CA ILE A 376 -7.42 -1.75 -0.79
C ILE A 376 -7.92 -3.16 -0.54
N ALA A 377 -8.20 -3.91 -1.61
CA ALA A 377 -8.83 -5.23 -1.51
C ALA A 377 -7.94 -6.29 -0.83
N GLU A 378 -6.62 -6.23 -1.03
CA GLU A 378 -5.66 -7.25 -0.59
C GLU A 378 -4.65 -6.73 0.45
N LYS A 379 -4.98 -5.60 1.11
CA LYS A 379 -4.15 -4.90 2.10
C LYS A 379 -3.43 -5.81 3.08
N ASP A 380 -4.16 -6.72 3.73
CA ASP A 380 -3.61 -7.62 4.75
C ASP A 380 -2.53 -8.55 4.21
N ARG A 381 -2.70 -9.04 2.97
CA ARG A 381 -1.71 -9.92 2.33
C ARG A 381 -0.44 -9.16 1.97
N ILE A 382 -0.59 -7.93 1.47
CA ILE A 382 0.54 -7.06 1.14
C ILE A 382 1.32 -6.70 2.41
N LEU A 383 0.61 -6.30 3.48
CA LEU A 383 1.21 -6.03 4.78
C LEU A 383 1.94 -7.26 5.35
N HIS A 384 1.36 -8.46 5.21
CA HIS A 384 2.02 -9.68 5.63
C HIS A 384 3.33 -9.94 4.86
N ALA A 385 3.32 -9.76 3.54
CA ALA A 385 4.50 -9.93 2.70
C ALA A 385 5.59 -8.91 3.07
N MET A 386 5.22 -7.66 3.35
CA MET A 386 6.16 -6.62 3.76
C MET A 386 6.72 -6.84 5.15
N ASN A 387 5.92 -7.35 6.09
CA ASN A 387 6.40 -7.75 7.42
C ASN A 387 7.29 -9.00 7.41
N SER A 388 7.48 -9.65 6.27
CA SER A 388 8.27 -10.88 6.16
C SER A 388 9.76 -10.66 5.86
N THR A 389 10.22 -9.41 5.83
CA THR A 389 11.61 -9.02 5.51
C THR A 389 12.35 -8.40 6.69
N TRP A 390 13.67 -8.61 6.74
CA TRP A 390 14.56 -8.03 7.74
C TRP A 390 14.78 -6.51 7.56
N ASN A 391 14.47 -5.94 6.39
CA ASN A 391 14.83 -4.56 6.08
C ASN A 391 13.85 -3.53 6.64
N ARG A 392 14.03 -3.14 7.91
CA ARG A 392 13.09 -2.29 8.65
C ARG A 392 12.81 -0.92 8.06
N ARG A 393 13.81 -0.17 7.60
CA ARG A 393 13.57 1.14 6.96
C ARG A 393 12.62 1.04 5.76
N ARG A 394 12.70 -0.06 5.00
CA ARG A 394 11.80 -0.35 3.88
C ARG A 394 10.41 -0.79 4.35
N VAL A 395 10.35 -1.54 5.45
CA VAL A 395 9.10 -2.07 6.03
C VAL A 395 8.31 -0.98 6.75
N GLU A 396 8.93 -0.17 7.59
CA GLU A 396 8.28 0.92 8.32
C GLU A 396 7.73 1.96 7.35
N ALA A 397 8.55 2.42 6.39
CA ALA A 397 8.07 3.35 5.38
C ALA A 397 6.90 2.77 4.58
N GLY A 398 7.02 1.52 4.12
CA GLY A 398 5.97 0.86 3.35
C GLY A 398 4.71 0.48 4.14
N ILE A 399 4.82 0.16 5.44
CA ILE A 399 3.67 -0.10 6.32
C ILE A 399 2.96 1.21 6.66
N LEU A 400 3.70 2.28 6.90
CA LEU A 400 3.12 3.60 7.12
C LEU A 400 2.45 4.12 5.83
N ASP A 401 3.00 3.81 4.66
CA ASP A 401 2.37 4.00 3.33
C ASP A 401 1.05 3.22 3.24
N ILE A 402 1.06 1.89 3.38
CA ILE A 402 -0.14 1.06 3.18
C ILE A 402 -1.21 1.25 4.26
N ASN A 403 -0.79 1.46 5.51
CA ASN A 403 -1.73 1.77 6.57
C ASN A 403 -2.21 3.21 6.53
N GLU A 404 -1.57 4.06 5.71
CA GLU A 404 -1.87 5.49 5.63
C GLU A 404 -1.78 6.17 7.02
N LYS A 405 -0.91 5.66 7.92
CA LYS A 405 -0.74 6.13 9.30
C LYS A 405 0.52 6.98 9.49
N LYS A 406 0.72 7.98 8.62
CA LYS A 406 1.97 8.76 8.59
C LYS A 406 1.94 9.97 9.52
N VAL A 407 0.76 10.51 9.81
CA VAL A 407 0.55 11.76 10.54
C VAL A 407 -0.47 11.54 11.64
N LEU A 408 -0.07 11.84 12.87
CA LEU A 408 -0.94 11.76 14.04
C LEU A 408 -1.66 13.10 14.25
N VAL A 409 -2.98 13.05 14.45
CA VAL A 409 -3.72 14.17 15.05
C VAL A 409 -3.47 14.15 16.55
N THR A 410 -2.82 15.19 17.07
CA THR A 410 -2.46 15.30 18.49
C THR A 410 -3.54 16.00 19.30
N HIS A 411 -4.24 16.96 18.69
CA HIS A 411 -5.28 17.75 19.33
C HIS A 411 -6.38 18.08 18.34
N GLN A 412 -7.64 18.01 18.77
CA GLN A 412 -8.83 18.43 18.03
C GLN A 412 -9.74 19.27 18.95
N ASP A 413 -9.96 20.54 18.59
CA ASP A 413 -10.85 21.48 19.30
C ASP A 413 -12.01 21.91 18.40
N VAL A 414 -13.24 21.78 18.88
CA VAL A 414 -14.45 22.17 18.15
C VAL A 414 -15.18 23.29 18.89
N LYS A 415 -15.37 24.42 18.20
CA LYS A 415 -16.08 25.60 18.69
C LYS A 415 -17.35 25.85 17.90
N VAL A 416 -18.45 26.12 18.60
CA VAL A 416 -19.76 26.40 18.00
C VAL A 416 -20.21 27.79 18.40
N LYS A 417 -20.54 28.63 17.41
CA LYS A 417 -21.15 29.95 17.58
C LYS A 417 -22.58 29.91 17.05
N GLU A 418 -23.54 29.83 17.97
CA GLU A 418 -24.98 29.72 17.66
C GLU A 418 -25.62 31.09 17.35
N ASN A 419 -26.56 31.10 16.43
CA ASN A 419 -27.45 32.22 16.12
C ASN A 419 -28.82 31.70 15.66
N GLY A 420 -29.71 31.42 16.61
CA GLY A 420 -31.00 30.80 16.34
C GLY A 420 -30.83 29.38 15.79
N ASN A 421 -31.50 29.07 14.68
CA ASN A 421 -31.34 27.78 13.98
C ASN A 421 -30.09 27.71 13.08
N PHE A 422 -29.25 28.75 13.09
CA PHE A 422 -27.97 28.78 12.39
C PHE A 422 -26.81 28.62 13.36
N ALA A 423 -25.73 27.97 12.93
CA ALA A 423 -24.48 27.96 13.66
C ALA A 423 -23.28 28.07 12.72
N ARG A 424 -22.21 28.62 13.27
CA ARG A 424 -20.88 28.57 12.69
C ARG A 424 -20.02 27.65 13.54
N ILE A 425 -19.46 26.64 12.92
CA ILE A 425 -18.69 25.60 13.58
C ILE A 425 -17.26 25.69 13.07
N GLU A 426 -16.32 25.81 14.00
CA GLU A 426 -14.88 25.83 13.74
C GLU A 426 -14.27 24.54 14.30
N ILE A 427 -13.54 23.82 13.45
CA ILE A 427 -12.76 22.64 13.80
C ILE A 427 -11.29 23.03 13.71
N HIS A 428 -10.55 22.88 14.80
CA HIS A 428 -9.11 23.08 14.87
C HIS A 428 -8.43 21.75 15.12
N GLU A 429 -7.52 21.35 14.23
CA GLU A 429 -6.68 20.16 14.40
C GLU A 429 -5.19 20.52 14.41
N THR A 430 -4.43 19.81 15.24
CA THR A 430 -2.98 19.90 15.30
C THR A 430 -2.36 18.56 14.91
N TYR A 431 -1.46 18.58 13.94
CA TYR A 431 -0.88 17.39 13.32
C TYR A 431 0.62 17.27 13.57
N LYS A 432 1.06 16.02 13.65
CA LYS A 432 2.45 15.67 13.86
C LYS A 432 2.89 14.50 12.98
N ASN A 433 3.91 14.74 12.15
CA ASN A 433 4.45 13.74 11.25
C ASN A 433 5.24 12.67 12.00
N GLN A 434 4.92 11.41 11.74
CA GLN A 434 5.59 10.25 12.34
C GLN A 434 6.80 9.77 11.54
N THR A 435 7.04 10.34 10.36
CA THR A 435 8.06 9.92 9.39
C THR A 435 9.21 10.94 9.26
N PHE A 436 10.29 10.52 8.60
CA PHE A 436 11.45 11.37 8.27
C PHE A 436 11.33 12.07 6.91
N GLN A 437 10.15 12.01 6.27
CA GLN A 437 9.86 12.66 5.00
C GLN A 437 8.67 13.61 5.17
N GLN A 438 8.63 14.72 4.43
CA GLN A 438 7.44 15.59 4.43
C GLN A 438 6.23 14.78 3.98
N GLN A 439 5.11 14.97 4.66
CA GLN A 439 3.87 14.26 4.36
C GLN A 439 2.75 15.22 3.96
N GLU A 440 1.83 14.72 3.15
CA GLU A 440 0.55 15.34 2.82
C GLU A 440 -0.56 14.56 3.53
N ILE A 441 -1.50 15.28 4.14
CA ILE A 441 -2.74 14.67 4.65
C ILE A 441 -3.89 14.91 3.70
N LEU A 442 -4.77 13.92 3.57
CA LEU A 442 -5.97 14.05 2.76
C LEU A 442 -7.18 13.56 3.54
N TYR A 443 -8.25 14.35 3.50
CA TYR A 443 -9.54 14.01 4.05
C TYR A 443 -10.59 14.03 2.95
N TYR A 444 -11.33 12.92 2.82
CA TYR A 444 -12.56 12.85 2.05
C TYR A 444 -13.73 12.74 3.01
N PHE A 445 -14.71 13.60 2.87
CA PHE A 445 -15.83 13.65 3.80
C PHE A 445 -17.08 14.28 3.17
N THR A 446 -18.22 14.05 3.80
CA THR A 446 -19.49 14.68 3.44
C THR A 446 -19.86 15.77 4.44
N LEU A 447 -20.47 16.83 3.94
CA LEU A 447 -21.07 17.87 4.75
C LEU A 447 -22.60 17.68 4.78
N PRO A 448 -23.29 18.05 5.87
CA PRO A 448 -24.76 18.04 5.89
C PRO A 448 -25.34 18.89 4.76
N ALA A 449 -26.51 18.49 4.23
CA ALA A 449 -27.09 19.13 3.05
C ALA A 449 -27.37 20.64 3.20
N ASN A 450 -27.56 21.12 4.43
CA ASN A 450 -27.84 22.52 4.74
C ASN A 450 -26.64 23.21 5.40
N ALA A 451 -25.44 22.86 4.94
CA ALA A 451 -24.19 23.45 5.40
C ALA A 451 -23.26 23.77 4.22
N VAL A 452 -22.33 24.70 4.44
CA VAL A 452 -21.31 25.13 3.47
C VAL A 452 -20.02 25.53 4.18
N PHE A 453 -18.86 25.22 3.61
CA PHE A 453 -17.57 25.69 4.15
C PHE A 453 -17.38 27.17 3.90
N THR A 454 -16.86 27.84 4.93
CA THR A 454 -16.72 29.30 4.96
C THR A 454 -15.32 29.78 5.30
N GLY A 455 -14.41 28.88 5.67
CA GLY A 455 -13.01 29.23 5.81
C GLY A 455 -12.08 28.05 6.05
N LEU A 456 -10.81 28.30 5.73
CA LEU A 456 -9.68 27.40 5.91
C LEU A 456 -8.46 28.24 6.33
N TRP A 457 -7.81 27.92 7.44
CA TRP A 457 -6.59 28.62 7.85
C TRP A 457 -5.52 27.62 8.24
N LEU A 458 -4.26 28.02 8.10
CA LEU A 458 -3.10 27.23 8.48
C LEU A 458 -2.17 28.00 9.40
N SER A 459 -1.38 27.27 10.18
CA SER A 459 -0.18 27.78 10.85
C SER A 459 0.86 26.66 10.88
N ASP A 460 2.10 27.01 10.58
CA ASP A 460 3.24 26.09 10.49
C ASP A 460 3.95 25.90 11.85
N ASN A 461 3.53 26.65 12.88
CA ASN A 461 4.07 26.61 14.23
C ASN A 461 3.03 27.02 15.28
N ASP A 462 3.32 26.77 16.56
CA ASP A 462 2.41 27.05 17.69
C ASP A 462 2.33 28.55 18.08
N SER A 463 3.14 29.44 17.48
CA SER A 463 3.30 30.83 17.97
C SER A 463 2.23 31.80 17.47
N ILE A 464 1.68 31.56 16.28
CA ILE A 464 0.73 32.48 15.62
C ILE A 464 -0.48 31.67 15.16
N GLU A 465 -1.64 31.88 15.78
CA GLU A 465 -2.88 31.29 15.32
C GLU A 465 -3.31 31.88 13.97
N LYS A 466 -3.79 31.03 13.06
CA LYS A 466 -4.32 31.40 11.74
C LYS A 466 -3.37 32.32 10.95
N GLN A 467 -2.07 32.03 11.01
CA GLN A 467 -1.01 32.77 10.32
C GLN A 467 -1.28 32.95 8.82
N TYR A 468 -1.82 31.92 8.16
CA TYR A 468 -2.12 31.94 6.73
C TYR A 468 -3.62 31.80 6.47
N GLU A 469 -4.17 32.76 5.74
CA GLU A 469 -5.59 32.84 5.37
C GLU A 469 -5.85 32.28 3.97
N TYR A 470 -7.03 31.70 3.78
CA TYR A 470 -7.47 31.17 2.48
C TYR A 470 -7.78 32.27 1.46
N VAL A 471 -7.71 31.87 0.20
CA VAL A 471 -8.21 32.60 -0.97
C VAL A 471 -9.23 31.71 -1.67
N VAL A 472 -10.39 32.28 -2.03
CA VAL A 472 -11.37 31.60 -2.88
C VAL A 472 -10.98 31.84 -4.35
N SER A 473 -10.68 30.76 -5.06
CA SER A 473 -10.20 30.75 -6.45
C SER A 473 -11.04 29.81 -7.33
N PRO A 474 -11.12 30.02 -8.65
CA PRO A 474 -11.59 29.00 -9.59
C PRO A 474 -10.91 27.64 -9.34
N ARG A 475 -11.70 26.57 -9.41
CA ARG A 475 -11.26 25.22 -8.99
C ARG A 475 -10.05 24.69 -9.75
N GLY A 476 -9.97 24.92 -11.06
CA GLY A 476 -8.88 24.44 -11.94
C GLY A 476 -7.58 25.17 -11.61
N ALA A 477 -7.64 26.50 -11.52
CA ALA A 477 -6.51 27.34 -11.12
C ALA A 477 -5.97 26.95 -9.73
N ALA A 478 -6.86 26.77 -8.74
CA ALA A 478 -6.48 26.37 -7.39
C ALA A 478 -5.77 25.00 -7.36
N GLN A 479 -6.32 24.01 -8.08
CA GLN A 479 -5.71 22.67 -8.16
C GLN A 479 -4.36 22.70 -8.88
N GLN A 480 -4.25 23.41 -10.00
CA GLN A 480 -3.03 23.53 -10.78
C GLN A 480 -1.89 24.15 -9.95
N VAL A 481 -2.19 25.25 -9.24
CA VAL A 481 -1.22 25.91 -8.35
C VAL A 481 -0.83 24.97 -7.22
N TYR A 482 -1.80 24.37 -6.52
CA TYR A 482 -1.53 23.40 -5.45
C TYR A 482 -0.55 22.30 -5.89
N LYS A 483 -0.82 21.63 -7.02
CA LYS A 483 0.04 20.55 -7.54
C LYS A 483 1.46 21.03 -7.86
N ASN A 484 1.58 22.20 -8.47
CA ASN A 484 2.87 22.80 -8.78
C ASN A 484 3.66 23.16 -7.52
N GLU A 485 2.98 23.56 -6.45
CA GLU A 485 3.59 23.89 -5.16
C GLU A 485 4.01 22.65 -4.36
N VAL A 486 3.19 21.60 -4.35
CA VAL A 486 3.55 20.30 -3.74
C VAL A 486 4.77 19.69 -4.44
N ARG A 487 4.84 19.74 -5.78
CA ARG A 487 6.03 19.30 -6.55
C ARG A 487 7.31 20.06 -6.16
N ARG A 488 7.16 21.31 -5.69
CA ARG A 488 8.26 22.16 -5.21
C ARG A 488 8.51 22.02 -3.71
N ARG A 489 7.74 21.17 -3.01
CA ARG A 489 7.83 20.93 -1.57
C ARG A 489 7.62 22.19 -0.71
N VAL A 490 6.71 23.06 -1.14
CA VAL A 490 6.31 24.30 -0.44
C VAL A 490 4.97 24.07 0.25
N ASP A 491 4.57 24.93 1.20
CA ASP A 491 3.31 24.85 1.96
C ASP A 491 2.09 25.43 1.22
N PRO A 492 1.19 24.57 0.70
CA PRO A 492 -0.21 24.93 0.45
C PRO A 492 -1.21 23.99 1.16
N SER A 493 -2.43 24.48 1.35
CA SER A 493 -3.60 23.61 1.55
C SER A 493 -4.69 23.92 0.54
N LEU A 494 -5.51 22.93 0.22
CA LEU A 494 -6.57 23.04 -0.75
C LEU A 494 -7.83 22.30 -0.27
N LEU A 495 -8.95 23.02 -0.20
CA LEU A 495 -10.27 22.50 0.08
C LEU A 495 -11.16 22.64 -1.15
N GLU A 496 -11.74 21.53 -1.57
CA GLU A 496 -12.52 21.42 -2.80
C GLU A 496 -13.83 20.69 -2.56
N GLN A 497 -14.86 21.06 -3.32
CA GLN A 497 -16.03 20.21 -3.48
C GLN A 497 -15.80 19.25 -4.66
N VAL A 498 -15.88 17.94 -4.37
CA VAL A 498 -15.59 16.84 -5.32
C VAL A 498 -16.83 15.97 -5.60
N GLY A 499 -18.00 16.42 -5.15
CA GLY A 499 -19.26 15.72 -5.38
C GLY A 499 -20.46 16.39 -4.70
N PRO A 500 -21.64 15.74 -4.73
CA PRO A 500 -22.84 16.21 -4.05
C PRO A 500 -22.64 16.22 -2.52
N ASN A 501 -22.41 17.41 -1.95
CA ASN A 501 -22.02 17.61 -0.54
C ASN A 501 -20.74 16.86 -0.11
N GLN A 502 -19.91 16.42 -1.07
CA GLN A 502 -18.64 15.75 -0.78
C GLN A 502 -17.48 16.72 -0.97
N TYR A 503 -16.54 16.66 -0.05
CA TYR A 503 -15.41 17.58 0.00
C TYR A 503 -14.11 16.79 0.15
N ARG A 504 -13.06 17.36 -0.44
CA ARG A 504 -11.68 16.91 -0.34
C ARG A 504 -10.86 18.03 0.26
N LEU A 505 -10.22 17.77 1.40
CA LEU A 505 -9.22 18.64 2.00
C LEU A 505 -7.84 18.01 1.82
N ARG A 506 -6.87 18.82 1.44
CA ARG A 506 -5.46 18.46 1.37
C ARG A 506 -4.61 19.51 2.06
N ALA A 507 -3.62 19.08 2.82
CA ALA A 507 -2.67 19.98 3.45
C ALA A 507 -1.25 19.40 3.40
N PHE A 508 -0.31 20.23 2.97
CA PHE A 508 1.10 19.88 2.79
C PHE A 508 1.98 21.13 3.02
N PRO A 509 3.24 20.96 3.41
CA PRO A 509 3.86 19.81 4.04
C PRO A 509 3.58 19.78 5.55
N ILE A 510 3.46 18.57 6.07
CA ILE A 510 3.64 18.35 7.50
C ILE A 510 5.11 17.98 7.71
N LEU A 511 5.81 18.83 8.46
CA LEU A 511 7.26 18.77 8.59
C LEU A 511 7.73 17.45 9.20
N PRO A 512 8.83 16.85 8.68
CA PRO A 512 9.31 15.55 9.12
C PRO A 512 10.03 15.61 10.47
N LYS A 513 10.20 14.43 11.06
CA LYS A 513 11.22 14.20 12.07
C LYS A 513 12.60 14.44 11.48
N THR A 514 13.50 15.01 12.28
CA THR A 514 14.90 15.23 11.91
C THR A 514 15.82 14.54 12.91
N TRP A 515 17.00 14.13 12.43
CA TRP A 515 18.03 13.58 13.29
C TRP A 515 18.87 14.72 13.85
N GLU A 516 18.98 14.80 15.18
CA GLU A 516 19.85 15.75 15.85
C GLU A 516 21.13 15.05 16.30
N TYR A 517 22.27 15.59 15.88
CA TYR A 517 23.60 15.10 16.26
C TYR A 517 24.09 15.87 17.47
N ASP A 518 24.26 15.17 18.59
CA ASP A 518 24.79 15.76 19.83
C ASP A 518 26.32 15.78 19.80
N GLY A 519 26.92 16.48 18.84
CA GLY A 519 28.35 16.87 18.79
C GLY A 519 29.44 15.77 18.80
N ASP A 520 29.12 14.55 19.19
CA ASP A 520 29.99 13.39 19.32
C ASP A 520 29.47 12.31 18.36
N PHE A 521 30.28 11.92 17.37
CA PHE A 521 29.90 10.93 16.35
C PHE A 521 29.56 9.55 16.93
N ARG A 522 29.78 9.35 18.24
CA ARG A 522 29.55 8.11 19.00
C ARG A 522 28.31 8.13 19.90
N SER A 523 27.61 9.25 20.05
CA SER A 523 26.42 9.32 20.90
C SER A 523 25.15 8.88 20.17
N ASP A 524 24.19 8.33 20.91
CA ASP A 524 22.86 7.94 20.43
C ASP A 524 22.19 9.07 19.63
N ARG A 525 21.68 8.72 18.45
CA ARG A 525 20.93 9.66 17.61
C ARG A 525 19.63 10.02 18.32
N LYS A 526 19.40 11.30 18.61
CA LYS A 526 18.10 11.75 19.12
C LYS A 526 17.21 12.14 17.96
N ILE A 527 15.98 11.64 17.98
CA ILE A 527 14.94 12.04 17.05
C ILE A 527 14.39 13.37 17.55
N LYS A 528 14.54 14.41 16.75
CA LYS A 528 13.86 15.69 16.95
C LYS A 528 12.58 15.67 16.13
N GLU A 529 11.46 15.82 16.82
CA GLU A 529 10.15 15.91 16.19
C GLU A 529 10.05 17.16 15.29
N GLY A 530 9.27 17.06 14.22
CA GLY A 530 8.88 18.22 13.41
C GLY A 530 8.00 19.19 14.22
N GLU A 531 7.94 20.45 13.78
CA GLU A 531 7.01 21.44 14.36
C GLU A 531 5.56 21.03 14.11
N ASN A 532 4.67 21.47 14.99
CA ASN A 532 3.24 21.18 14.90
C ASN A 532 2.63 21.94 13.72
N PHE A 533 1.84 21.24 12.92
CA PHE A 533 1.07 21.85 11.84
C PHE A 533 -0.37 22.04 12.33
N HIS A 534 -0.92 23.25 12.22
CA HIS A 534 -2.28 23.55 12.65
C HIS A 534 -3.19 23.87 11.47
N LEU A 535 -4.41 23.35 11.51
CA LEU A 535 -5.43 23.56 10.49
C LEU A 535 -6.74 23.93 11.14
N TRP A 536 -7.37 25.01 10.66
CA TRP A 536 -8.71 25.41 11.06
C TRP A 536 -9.65 25.30 9.87
N LEU A 537 -10.78 24.61 10.07
CA LEU A 537 -11.91 24.57 9.15
C LEU A 537 -13.09 25.28 9.77
N GLU A 538 -13.76 26.13 9.00
CA GLU A 538 -15.02 26.74 9.41
C GLU A 538 -16.13 26.40 8.42
N TYR A 539 -17.29 26.01 8.94
CA TYR A 539 -18.49 25.83 8.14
C TYR A 539 -19.72 26.45 8.81
N SER A 540 -20.64 26.91 7.97
CA SER A 540 -21.94 27.47 8.34
C SER A 540 -23.01 26.41 8.14
N VAL A 541 -23.90 26.22 9.11
CA VAL A 541 -24.92 25.17 9.11
C VAL A 541 -26.28 25.66 9.61
N TYR A 542 -27.35 25.12 9.04
CA TYR A 542 -28.70 25.21 9.56
C TYR A 542 -29.18 23.85 10.09
N SER A 543 -29.84 23.84 11.24
CA SER A 543 -30.47 22.64 11.81
C SER A 543 -31.76 23.02 12.54
N ASP A 544 -32.80 22.19 12.45
CA ASP A 544 -34.03 22.27 13.26
C ASP A 544 -34.06 21.22 14.39
N GLY A 545 -33.06 20.34 14.46
CA GLY A 545 -32.92 19.31 15.51
C GLY A 545 -32.30 19.83 16.81
N GLU A 546 -32.17 18.95 17.80
CA GLU A 546 -31.57 19.26 19.11
C GLU A 546 -30.02 19.30 19.08
N THR A 547 -29.40 18.81 18.01
CA THR A 547 -27.95 18.81 17.82
C THR A 547 -27.54 19.47 16.51
N TRP A 548 -26.31 19.98 16.46
CA TRP A 548 -25.69 20.47 15.23
C TRP A 548 -25.11 19.30 14.44
N PRO A 549 -25.43 19.17 13.15
CA PRO A 549 -24.92 18.09 12.34
C PRO A 549 -23.45 18.34 11.99
N THR A 550 -22.66 17.26 12.05
CA THR A 550 -21.20 17.27 11.83
C THR A 550 -20.84 16.69 10.46
N PRO A 551 -19.65 17.01 9.91
CA PRO A 551 -19.13 16.34 8.74
C PRO A 551 -18.94 14.84 9.00
N ARG A 552 -19.29 14.00 8.03
CA ARG A 552 -19.06 12.54 8.11
C ARG A 552 -17.87 12.18 7.25
N ILE A 553 -16.86 11.55 7.86
CA ILE A 553 -15.68 11.09 7.15
C ILE A 553 -16.03 9.94 6.18
N ILE A 554 -15.50 10.00 4.96
CA ILE A 554 -15.51 8.91 3.99
C ILE A 554 -14.18 8.17 4.05
N GLU A 555 -13.05 8.90 3.97
CA GLU A 555 -11.71 8.34 4.04
C GLU A 555 -10.73 9.35 4.66
N ARG A 556 -9.75 8.82 5.40
CA ARG A 556 -8.56 9.55 5.87
C ARG A 556 -7.33 8.92 5.24
N ARG A 557 -6.52 9.71 4.54
CA ARG A 557 -5.25 9.25 4.00
C ARG A 557 -4.08 9.99 4.64
N ASN A 558 -3.07 9.21 4.97
CA ASN A 558 -1.86 9.58 5.71
C ASN A 558 -2.12 10.12 7.14
N VAL A 559 -3.37 10.22 7.59
CA VAL A 559 -3.75 10.85 8.85
C VAL A 559 -4.56 9.90 9.73
N PHE A 560 -4.23 9.84 11.02
CA PHE A 560 -4.90 8.96 11.97
C PHE A 560 -5.03 9.58 13.36
N GLN A 561 -5.97 9.03 14.13
CA GLN A 561 -6.23 9.36 15.54
C GLN A 561 -5.99 8.11 16.39
N ASN A 562 -5.61 8.30 17.65
CA ASN A 562 -5.40 7.21 18.61
C ASN A 562 -5.59 7.72 20.05
N ASP A 563 -5.25 6.88 21.03
CA ASP A 563 -5.32 7.17 22.47
C ASP A 563 -4.59 8.44 22.93
N TYR A 564 -3.65 8.95 22.12
CA TYR A 564 -2.91 10.19 22.38
C TYR A 564 -3.55 11.43 21.76
N THR A 565 -4.63 11.29 20.99
CA THR A 565 -5.39 12.43 20.45
C THR A 565 -6.27 13.02 21.55
N GLU A 566 -6.04 14.30 21.86
CA GLU A 566 -6.88 15.06 22.78
C GLU A 566 -8.08 15.66 22.04
N HIS A 567 -9.30 15.44 22.57
CA HIS A 567 -10.53 15.96 22.01
C HIS A 567 -11.17 16.98 22.95
N VAL A 568 -11.41 18.18 22.44
CA VAL A 568 -11.95 19.32 23.19
C VAL A 568 -13.19 19.87 22.49
N TYR A 569 -14.23 20.14 23.27
CA TYR A 569 -15.45 20.81 22.83
C TYR A 569 -15.77 21.96 23.76
N GLN A 570 -15.87 23.19 23.25
CA GLN A 570 -16.13 24.38 24.07
C GLN A 570 -15.23 24.47 25.34
N SER A 571 -13.95 24.10 25.21
CA SER A 571 -12.97 24.03 26.32
C SER A 571 -13.19 22.92 27.37
N GLU A 572 -14.04 21.94 27.09
CA GLU A 572 -14.21 20.72 27.90
C GLU A 572 -13.64 19.49 27.18
N ASN A 573 -12.98 18.59 27.92
CA ASN A 573 -12.44 17.35 27.37
C ASN A 573 -13.58 16.36 27.10
N MET A 574 -13.55 15.71 25.93
CA MET A 574 -14.60 14.79 25.48
C MET A 574 -14.15 13.33 25.52
N GLU A 575 -15.11 12.40 25.61
CA GLU A 575 -14.87 10.96 25.49
C GLU A 575 -14.39 10.58 24.08
N GLN A 576 -13.64 9.48 24.01
CA GLN A 576 -12.89 9.05 22.83
C GLN A 576 -13.70 8.07 21.97
N ASP A 577 -13.94 8.42 20.69
CA ASP A 577 -14.44 7.51 19.65
C ASP A 577 -13.67 7.68 18.32
N TYR A 578 -12.67 6.84 18.09
CA TYR A 578 -11.78 6.97 16.93
C TYR A 578 -12.44 6.64 15.58
N GLY A 579 -13.69 6.18 15.55
CA GLY A 579 -14.39 5.79 14.33
C GLY A 579 -14.94 6.97 13.51
N THR A 580 -15.17 8.13 14.13
CA THR A 580 -15.80 9.30 13.47
C THR A 580 -14.86 10.50 13.47
N TRP A 581 -15.09 11.49 12.58
CA TRP A 581 -14.23 12.69 12.55
C TRP A 581 -14.35 13.51 13.82
N ILE A 582 -15.59 13.79 14.23
CA ILE A 582 -15.91 14.44 15.50
C ILE A 582 -16.58 13.38 16.39
N PRO A 583 -15.91 12.86 17.43
CA PRO A 583 -16.36 11.71 18.23
C PRO A 583 -17.55 11.95 19.15
N TYR A 584 -18.15 13.14 19.12
CA TYR A 584 -19.17 13.56 20.08
C TYR A 584 -20.28 14.36 19.42
N SER A 585 -21.47 14.29 20.02
CA SER A 585 -22.60 15.13 19.61
C SER A 585 -22.34 16.59 19.97
N LEU A 586 -22.78 17.51 19.10
CA LEU A 586 -22.76 18.95 19.35
C LEU A 586 -24.17 19.39 19.82
N PRO A 587 -24.48 19.42 21.13
CA PRO A 587 -25.80 19.82 21.61
C PRO A 587 -26.06 21.30 21.32
N LYS A 588 -27.31 21.64 21.03
CA LYS A 588 -27.73 23.03 20.94
C LYS A 588 -27.95 23.63 22.33
N LEU A 589 -27.46 24.84 22.53
CA LEU A 589 -27.73 25.63 23.74
C LEU A 589 -29.12 26.29 23.71
N SER A 590 -29.62 26.57 22.50
CA SER A 590 -30.91 27.22 22.27
C SER A 590 -31.98 26.23 21.76
N SER A 591 -33.22 26.39 22.24
CA SER A 591 -34.34 25.60 21.74
C SER A 591 -34.60 25.92 20.25
N PRO A 592 -34.70 24.90 19.37
CA PRO A 592 -34.92 25.12 17.95
C PRO A 592 -36.26 25.79 17.68
N ARG A 593 -36.29 26.71 16.70
CA ARG A 593 -37.53 27.33 16.21
C ARG A 593 -38.11 26.52 15.06
N ASP A 594 -39.44 26.54 14.89
CA ASP A 594 -40.09 25.85 13.77
C ASP A 594 -39.78 26.48 12.40
N VAL A 595 -39.62 27.81 12.38
CA VAL A 595 -39.29 28.59 11.18
C VAL A 595 -38.27 29.68 11.55
N GLU A 596 -37.24 29.83 10.74
CA GLU A 596 -36.26 30.92 10.84
C GLU A 596 -36.33 31.79 9.59
N GLU A 597 -36.54 33.09 9.76
CA GLU A 597 -36.72 34.04 8.66
C GLU A 597 -35.56 35.04 8.59
N MET A 598 -35.19 35.45 7.38
CA MET A 598 -34.15 36.46 7.15
C MET A 598 -34.36 37.21 5.84
N SER A 599 -33.63 38.31 5.63
CA SER A 599 -33.53 38.94 4.30
C SER A 599 -32.28 38.49 3.54
N PHE A 600 -32.44 38.23 2.25
CA PHE A 600 -31.36 37.96 1.29
C PHE A 600 -31.57 38.80 0.02
N ASP A 601 -30.61 39.67 -0.32
CA ASP A 601 -30.69 40.60 -1.45
C ASP A 601 -32.04 41.35 -1.55
N GLY A 602 -32.56 41.80 -0.40
CA GLY A 602 -33.80 42.59 -0.31
C GLY A 602 -35.11 41.77 -0.35
N ARG A 603 -35.04 40.45 -0.57
CA ARG A 603 -36.19 39.53 -0.49
C ARG A 603 -36.25 38.84 0.87
N CYS A 604 -37.43 38.40 1.30
CA CYS A 604 -37.58 37.59 2.50
C CYS A 604 -37.41 36.10 2.19
N VAL A 605 -36.68 35.40 3.06
CA VAL A 605 -36.41 33.96 2.97
C VAL A 605 -36.81 33.30 4.28
N ALA A 606 -37.50 32.16 4.18
CA ALA A 606 -37.84 31.33 5.33
C ALA A 606 -37.15 29.96 5.22
N PHE A 607 -36.58 29.50 6.32
CA PHE A 607 -36.12 28.14 6.53
C PHE A 607 -37.15 27.44 7.41
N SER A 608 -37.70 26.33 6.94
CA SER A 608 -38.72 25.58 7.67
C SER A 608 -38.53 24.08 7.55
N LYS A 609 -39.06 23.33 8.50
CA LYS A 609 -39.04 21.87 8.44
C LYS A 609 -39.86 21.37 7.25
N SER A 610 -39.23 20.57 6.40
CA SER A 610 -39.88 19.96 5.24
C SER A 610 -40.99 19.02 5.69
N LYS A 611 -42.18 19.19 5.12
CA LYS A 611 -43.30 18.26 5.30
C LYS A 611 -43.01 16.93 4.59
N GLU A 612 -43.44 15.81 5.18
CA GLU A 612 -43.29 14.48 4.57
C GLU A 612 -43.85 14.47 3.14
N PRO A 613 -43.08 13.94 2.17
CA PRO A 613 -43.37 14.16 0.75
C PRO A 613 -44.55 13.31 0.27
N SER A 614 -45.51 13.94 -0.42
CA SER A 614 -46.39 13.24 -1.36
C SER A 614 -45.74 13.27 -2.75
N ILE A 615 -45.17 12.16 -3.21
CA ILE A 615 -44.56 12.08 -4.55
C ILE A 615 -45.65 11.87 -5.59
N LYS A 616 -45.58 12.64 -6.69
CA LYS A 616 -46.43 12.38 -7.85
C LYS A 616 -45.97 11.09 -8.53
N LYS A 617 -46.83 10.08 -8.56
CA LYS A 617 -46.58 8.84 -9.31
C LYS A 617 -46.26 9.17 -10.77
N GLN A 618 -45.06 8.81 -11.21
CA GLN A 618 -44.53 9.06 -12.55
C GLN A 618 -43.72 7.86 -13.01
N LYS A 619 -43.61 7.66 -14.32
CA LYS A 619 -42.80 6.59 -14.90
C LYS A 619 -41.32 6.83 -14.63
N VAL A 620 -40.62 5.79 -14.19
CA VAL A 620 -39.20 5.81 -13.85
C VAL A 620 -38.51 4.56 -14.38
N ASN A 621 -37.32 4.75 -14.94
CA ASN A 621 -36.42 3.66 -15.32
C ASN A 621 -35.33 3.54 -14.25
N VAL A 622 -35.24 2.37 -13.63
CA VAL A 622 -34.18 2.02 -12.69
C VAL A 622 -33.12 1.25 -13.46
N ILE A 623 -31.92 1.81 -13.55
CA ILE A 623 -30.76 1.19 -14.17
C ILE A 623 -29.86 0.69 -13.06
N VAL A 624 -29.43 -0.57 -13.13
CA VAL A 624 -28.50 -1.17 -12.17
C VAL A 624 -27.09 -1.13 -12.77
N ASP A 625 -26.16 -0.62 -11.99
CA ASP A 625 -24.73 -0.67 -12.28
C ASP A 625 -24.28 -2.14 -12.40
N ASN A 626 -23.67 -2.49 -13.52
CA ASN A 626 -23.25 -3.86 -13.84
C ASN A 626 -21.75 -4.12 -13.59
N SER A 627 -21.08 -3.28 -12.79
CA SER A 627 -19.70 -3.51 -12.36
C SER A 627 -19.56 -4.76 -11.48
N TYR A 628 -18.34 -5.32 -11.38
CA TYR A 628 -18.12 -6.53 -10.57
C TYR A 628 -18.38 -6.32 -9.07
N SER A 629 -18.08 -5.14 -8.51
CA SER A 629 -18.27 -4.79 -7.09
C SER A 629 -19.73 -4.95 -6.64
N MET A 630 -20.67 -4.60 -7.52
CA MET A 630 -22.12 -4.71 -7.32
C MET A 630 -22.62 -6.16 -7.16
N SER A 631 -21.86 -7.16 -7.64
CA SER A 631 -22.23 -8.58 -7.49
C SER A 631 -22.38 -9.01 -6.02
N LYS A 632 -21.60 -8.40 -5.11
CA LYS A 632 -21.68 -8.68 -3.67
C LYS A 632 -22.87 -7.99 -2.99
N GLN A 633 -23.54 -7.07 -3.68
CA GLN A 633 -24.60 -6.22 -3.15
C GLN A 633 -26.00 -6.58 -3.67
N ILE A 634 -26.18 -7.71 -4.36
CA ILE A 634 -27.46 -8.12 -4.98
C ILE A 634 -28.65 -7.99 -4.04
N GLY A 635 -28.54 -8.48 -2.79
CA GLY A 635 -29.64 -8.38 -1.82
C GLY A 635 -30.03 -6.93 -1.47
N SER A 636 -29.05 -6.01 -1.45
CA SER A 636 -29.32 -4.59 -1.23
C SER A 636 -29.88 -3.90 -2.49
N ILE A 637 -29.48 -4.34 -3.69
CA ILE A 637 -30.06 -3.86 -4.95
C ILE A 637 -31.54 -4.27 -5.03
N GLU A 638 -31.86 -5.54 -4.77
CA GLU A 638 -33.23 -6.05 -4.76
C GLU A 638 -34.10 -5.29 -3.75
N LYS A 639 -33.57 -5.04 -2.55
CA LYS A 639 -34.22 -4.23 -1.53
C LYS A 639 -34.48 -2.80 -2.02
N GLY A 640 -33.49 -2.14 -2.63
CA GLY A 640 -33.62 -0.80 -3.17
C GLY A 640 -34.68 -0.71 -4.26
N ILE A 641 -34.71 -1.69 -5.18
CA ILE A 641 -35.74 -1.79 -6.23
C ILE A 641 -37.12 -1.97 -5.59
N ALA A 642 -37.25 -2.83 -4.57
CA ALA A 642 -38.51 -3.06 -3.87
C ALA A 642 -39.04 -1.78 -3.20
N GLU A 643 -38.18 -1.03 -2.51
CA GLU A 643 -38.52 0.24 -1.87
C GLU A 643 -38.93 1.33 -2.89
N ILE A 644 -38.22 1.43 -4.02
CA ILE A 644 -38.59 2.34 -5.12
C ILE A 644 -39.96 1.95 -5.71
N THR A 645 -40.20 0.65 -5.86
CA THR A 645 -41.44 0.10 -6.38
C THR A 645 -42.62 0.37 -5.44
N GLU A 646 -42.41 0.26 -4.13
CA GLU A 646 -43.39 0.64 -3.10
C GLU A 646 -43.71 2.14 -3.17
N LEU A 647 -42.67 2.97 -3.34
CA LEU A 647 -42.79 4.42 -3.36
C LEU A 647 -43.55 4.96 -4.58
N LEU A 648 -43.31 4.42 -5.78
CA LEU A 648 -43.85 4.94 -7.06
C LEU A 648 -45.00 4.09 -7.63
N GLY A 649 -45.15 2.85 -7.17
CA GLY A 649 -46.11 1.86 -7.67
C GLY A 649 -45.55 1.04 -8.83
N MET A 650 -45.85 -0.27 -8.81
CA MET A 650 -45.29 -1.28 -9.72
C MET A 650 -45.47 -0.98 -11.22
N GLU A 651 -46.58 -0.40 -11.64
CA GLU A 651 -46.84 -0.06 -13.06
C GLU A 651 -45.94 1.06 -13.60
N ASN A 652 -45.28 1.81 -12.71
CA ASN A 652 -44.47 2.97 -13.06
C ASN A 652 -42.97 2.70 -13.07
N VAL A 653 -42.51 1.54 -12.60
CA VAL A 653 -41.09 1.21 -12.44
C VAL A 653 -40.70 0.14 -13.46
N ARG A 654 -39.64 0.40 -14.22
CA ARG A 654 -38.99 -0.59 -15.11
C ARG A 654 -37.52 -0.70 -14.77
N THR A 655 -36.99 -1.91 -14.74
CA THR A 655 -35.62 -2.22 -14.31
C THR A 655 -34.76 -2.66 -15.48
N PHE A 656 -33.57 -2.09 -15.62
CA PHE A 656 -32.67 -2.34 -16.73
C PHE A 656 -31.26 -2.64 -16.25
N ILE A 657 -30.57 -3.52 -16.97
CA ILE A 657 -29.14 -3.77 -16.85
C ILE A 657 -28.58 -3.92 -18.27
N ASN A 658 -27.50 -3.20 -18.60
CA ASN A 658 -26.91 -3.22 -19.94
C ASN A 658 -27.92 -3.07 -21.11
N ASN A 659 -28.79 -2.07 -21.05
CA ASN A 659 -29.89 -1.82 -22.00
C ASN A 659 -31.03 -2.85 -22.06
N GLU A 660 -30.98 -3.94 -21.30
CA GLU A 660 -31.99 -4.99 -21.31
C GLU A 660 -32.86 -4.95 -20.04
N GLU A 661 -34.16 -5.15 -20.19
CA GLU A 661 -35.09 -5.26 -19.06
C GLU A 661 -34.92 -6.64 -18.41
N PHE A 662 -34.75 -6.67 -17.08
CA PHE A 662 -34.54 -7.92 -16.34
C PHE A 662 -35.62 -8.12 -15.27
N GLY A 663 -35.88 -9.39 -14.95
CA GLY A 663 -36.82 -9.79 -13.89
C GLY A 663 -36.11 -10.16 -12.58
N LEU A 664 -35.22 -11.15 -12.62
CA LEU A 664 -34.40 -11.57 -11.49
C LEU A 664 -32.94 -11.23 -11.78
N LEU A 665 -32.24 -10.74 -10.76
CA LEU A 665 -30.80 -10.48 -10.86
C LEU A 665 -30.05 -11.81 -10.82
N ASP A 666 -29.12 -11.97 -11.75
CA ASP A 666 -28.17 -13.07 -11.74
C ASP A 666 -26.77 -12.50 -11.59
N GLU A 667 -25.95 -13.23 -10.85
CA GLU A 667 -24.57 -12.90 -10.55
C GLU A 667 -23.70 -12.75 -11.82
N SER A 668 -24.05 -13.45 -12.92
CA SER A 668 -23.37 -13.33 -14.23
C SER A 668 -23.60 -12.01 -14.96
N MET A 669 -24.56 -11.19 -14.49
CA MET A 669 -24.84 -9.89 -15.08
C MET A 669 -23.81 -8.82 -14.67
N PHE A 670 -22.97 -9.09 -13.66
CA PHE A 670 -21.99 -8.17 -13.09
C PHE A 670 -20.57 -8.56 -13.49
N TRP A 671 -19.83 -7.66 -14.11
CA TRP A 671 -18.50 -7.99 -14.64
C TRP A 671 -17.59 -6.78 -14.84
N GLY A 672 -16.33 -6.92 -14.40
CA GLY A 672 -15.25 -5.98 -14.67
C GLY A 672 -15.45 -4.58 -14.09
N ASP A 673 -14.50 -3.71 -14.40
CA ASP A 673 -14.63 -2.27 -14.23
C ASP A 673 -15.53 -1.70 -15.34
N ASN A 674 -16.81 -1.49 -15.02
CA ASN A 674 -17.73 -0.77 -15.87
C ASN A 674 -17.98 0.62 -15.28
N GLN A 675 -17.25 1.60 -15.79
CA GLN A 675 -17.38 2.97 -15.31
C GLN A 675 -18.80 3.53 -15.47
N THR A 676 -19.30 4.21 -14.43
CA THR A 676 -20.68 4.72 -14.37
C THR A 676 -21.03 5.58 -15.60
N LEU A 677 -20.14 6.49 -16.01
CA LEU A 677 -20.43 7.39 -17.12
C LEU A 677 -20.54 6.63 -18.46
N THR A 678 -19.69 5.64 -18.70
CA THR A 678 -19.77 4.77 -19.89
C THR A 678 -21.13 4.08 -19.95
N GLN A 679 -21.58 3.49 -18.83
CA GLN A 679 -22.90 2.87 -18.75
C GLN A 679 -24.04 3.88 -19.02
N LEU A 680 -23.93 5.12 -18.53
CA LEU A 680 -24.92 6.16 -18.83
C LEU A 680 -24.95 6.52 -20.33
N TYR A 681 -23.79 6.56 -20.99
CA TYR A 681 -23.71 6.77 -22.44
C TYR A 681 -24.37 5.63 -23.21
N ASP A 682 -24.09 4.38 -22.84
CA ASP A 682 -24.67 3.19 -23.47
C ASP A 682 -26.18 3.13 -23.28
N ASN A 683 -26.69 3.62 -22.14
CA ASN A 683 -28.12 3.63 -21.81
C ASN A 683 -28.85 4.93 -22.19
N LYS A 684 -28.24 5.80 -22.99
CA LYS A 684 -28.78 7.13 -23.34
C LYS A 684 -30.22 7.10 -23.88
N THR A 685 -30.60 6.08 -24.64
CA THR A 685 -31.96 5.93 -25.18
C THR A 685 -33.00 5.71 -24.08
N ILE A 686 -32.70 4.82 -23.12
CA ILE A 686 -33.53 4.51 -21.96
C ILE A 686 -33.62 5.72 -21.04
N LEU A 687 -32.50 6.38 -20.76
CA LEU A 687 -32.41 7.59 -19.94
C LEU A 687 -33.29 8.74 -20.47
N ASN A 688 -33.45 8.85 -21.79
CA ASN A 688 -34.26 9.89 -22.41
C ASN A 688 -35.76 9.58 -22.48
N SER A 689 -36.19 8.36 -22.12
CA SER A 689 -37.59 7.95 -22.21
C SER A 689 -38.41 8.28 -20.96
N ALA A 690 -37.79 8.28 -19.78
CA ALA A 690 -38.42 8.58 -18.49
C ALA A 690 -37.38 9.14 -17.50
N THR A 691 -37.82 9.54 -16.30
CA THR A 691 -36.88 9.89 -15.21
C THR A 691 -36.05 8.66 -14.87
N CYS A 692 -34.75 8.82 -14.64
CA CYS A 692 -33.85 7.70 -14.35
C CYS A 692 -33.36 7.70 -12.90
N ILE A 693 -33.34 6.51 -12.31
CA ILE A 693 -32.61 6.20 -11.09
C ILE A 693 -31.50 5.22 -11.46
N PHE A 694 -30.25 5.56 -11.21
CA PHE A 694 -29.09 4.69 -11.38
C PHE A 694 -28.68 4.15 -10.00
N LEU A 695 -28.77 2.84 -9.81
CA LEU A 695 -28.35 2.16 -8.58
C LEU A 695 -26.89 1.75 -8.71
N THR A 696 -26.04 2.21 -7.80
CA THR A 696 -24.58 1.97 -7.82
C THR A 696 -24.08 1.89 -6.38
N ASP A 697 -22.86 1.43 -6.14
CA ASP A 697 -22.20 1.45 -4.84
C ASP A 697 -21.23 2.64 -4.77
N ASN A 698 -20.06 2.50 -4.14
CA ASN A 698 -19.05 3.56 -4.12
C ASN A 698 -18.35 3.74 -5.48
N GLY A 699 -18.56 2.84 -6.44
CA GLY A 699 -17.92 2.85 -7.75
C GLY A 699 -16.40 2.77 -7.68
N SER A 700 -15.79 2.54 -8.84
CA SER A 700 -14.34 2.48 -9.02
C SER A 700 -13.78 3.79 -9.60
N TYR A 701 -14.30 4.94 -9.14
CA TYR A 701 -13.91 6.26 -9.68
C TYR A 701 -12.41 6.58 -9.52
N GLU A 702 -11.71 5.84 -8.66
CA GLU A 702 -10.26 5.95 -8.49
C GLU A 702 -9.45 5.36 -9.64
N LEU A 703 -10.04 4.47 -10.45
CA LEU A 703 -9.41 3.80 -11.59
C LEU A 703 -9.51 4.62 -12.88
N LEU A 704 -10.22 5.76 -12.86
CA LEU A 704 -10.58 6.50 -14.06
C LEU A 704 -9.43 7.26 -14.73
N THR A 705 -9.27 6.99 -16.03
CA THR A 705 -8.79 7.99 -17.00
C THR A 705 -9.98 8.49 -17.80
N ASP A 706 -10.64 9.49 -17.24
CA ASP A 706 -11.86 10.07 -17.81
C ASP A 706 -11.60 10.71 -19.18
N THR A 707 -12.17 10.10 -20.22
CA THR A 707 -12.11 10.62 -21.60
C THR A 707 -13.47 11.10 -22.11
N LEU A 708 -14.55 10.72 -21.44
CA LEU A 708 -15.92 11.04 -21.85
C LEU A 708 -16.35 12.41 -21.32
N SER A 709 -17.11 13.16 -22.12
CA SER A 709 -17.67 14.46 -21.72
C SER A 709 -18.92 14.29 -20.84
N SER A 710 -19.42 15.37 -20.22
CA SER A 710 -20.72 15.35 -19.54
C SER A 710 -21.88 15.04 -20.50
N LEU A 711 -22.87 14.26 -20.07
CA LEU A 711 -23.99 13.80 -20.89
C LEU A 711 -25.27 14.62 -20.66
N GLN A 712 -25.86 15.14 -21.74
CA GLN A 712 -27.15 15.85 -21.71
C GLN A 712 -28.33 14.89 -21.97
N LEU A 713 -29.35 14.96 -21.09
CA LEU A 713 -30.56 14.14 -21.08
C LEU A 713 -31.82 15.01 -21.07
N LYS A 714 -32.95 14.42 -21.47
CA LYS A 714 -34.27 15.08 -21.46
C LYS A 714 -34.96 15.01 -20.09
N ASN A 715 -34.55 14.07 -19.24
CA ASN A 715 -35.16 13.79 -17.95
C ASN A 715 -34.11 13.84 -16.82
N PRO A 716 -34.55 14.02 -15.56
CA PRO A 716 -33.65 13.97 -14.41
C PRO A 716 -32.98 12.61 -14.21
N LEU A 717 -31.74 12.64 -13.74
CA LEU A 717 -30.91 11.49 -13.39
C LEU A 717 -30.57 11.50 -11.90
N TYR A 718 -31.06 10.51 -11.16
CA TYR A 718 -30.72 10.34 -9.76
C TYR A 718 -29.78 9.16 -9.58
N LEU A 719 -28.69 9.34 -8.83
CA LEU A 719 -27.82 8.25 -8.41
C LEU A 719 -28.22 7.82 -7.00
N VAL A 720 -28.38 6.52 -6.78
CA VAL A 720 -28.65 5.96 -5.45
C VAL A 720 -27.49 5.05 -5.10
N HIS A 721 -26.72 5.48 -4.09
CA HIS A 721 -25.61 4.73 -3.54
C HIS A 721 -26.16 3.70 -2.55
N VAL A 722 -26.10 2.43 -2.96
CA VAL A 722 -26.62 1.30 -2.19
C VAL A 722 -25.86 1.20 -0.85
N ASN A 723 -26.60 0.98 0.24
CA ASN A 723 -26.08 0.92 1.62
C ASN A 723 -25.33 2.19 2.09
N GLU A 724 -25.60 3.37 1.51
CA GLU A 724 -24.86 4.61 1.81
C GLU A 724 -23.35 4.50 1.51
N ASN A 725 -22.95 3.59 0.62
CA ASN A 725 -21.57 3.46 0.14
C ASN A 725 -21.24 4.61 -0.82
N TRP A 726 -20.85 5.75 -0.26
CA TRP A 726 -20.50 6.92 -1.04
C TRP A 726 -19.13 6.79 -1.70
N PRO A 727 -18.95 7.26 -2.94
CA PRO A 727 -17.62 7.42 -3.53
C PRO A 727 -16.80 8.46 -2.77
N LYS A 728 -15.47 8.35 -2.86
CA LYS A 728 -14.54 9.36 -2.32
C LYS A 728 -14.69 10.70 -3.03
N ALA A 729 -14.73 10.65 -4.35
CA ALA A 729 -14.92 11.78 -5.24
C ALA A 729 -15.67 11.32 -6.48
N TYR A 730 -16.48 12.21 -7.03
CA TYR A 730 -17.08 12.01 -8.34
C TYR A 730 -16.13 12.54 -9.40
N PRO A 731 -16.07 11.89 -10.56
CA PRO A 731 -15.45 12.46 -11.73
C PRO A 731 -16.24 13.72 -12.16
N ASP A 732 -15.53 14.78 -12.54
CA ASP A 732 -16.14 16.09 -12.75
C ASP A 732 -17.23 16.03 -13.85
N ASN A 733 -17.01 15.26 -14.91
CA ASN A 733 -17.96 15.03 -16.01
C ASN A 733 -19.26 14.31 -15.56
N LEU A 734 -19.19 13.36 -14.63
CA LEU A 734 -20.32 12.63 -14.07
C LEU A 734 -21.09 13.54 -13.11
N PHE A 735 -20.39 14.27 -12.25
CA PHE A 735 -21.03 15.23 -11.35
C PHE A 735 -21.75 16.33 -12.14
N GLU A 736 -21.13 16.84 -13.19
CA GLU A 736 -21.72 17.76 -14.15
C GLU A 736 -22.95 17.16 -14.85
N THR A 737 -22.87 15.91 -15.31
CA THR A 737 -24.00 15.17 -15.89
C THR A 737 -25.21 15.12 -14.94
N ILE A 738 -24.99 14.89 -13.66
CA ILE A 738 -26.08 14.83 -12.66
C ILE A 738 -26.75 16.20 -12.52
N LYS A 739 -25.93 17.26 -12.40
CA LYS A 739 -26.41 18.64 -12.18
C LYS A 739 -27.12 19.20 -13.41
N LEU A 740 -26.55 18.99 -14.59
CA LEU A 740 -27.12 19.33 -15.90
C LEU A 740 -28.57 18.91 -16.05
N ASN A 741 -28.85 17.67 -15.68
CA ASN A 741 -30.12 17.03 -15.92
C ASN A 741 -31.13 17.31 -14.78
N GLY A 742 -30.75 18.11 -13.77
CA GLY A 742 -31.62 18.48 -12.66
C GLY A 742 -31.91 17.33 -11.70
N GLY A 743 -30.97 16.40 -11.57
CA GLY A 743 -31.06 15.27 -10.64
C GLY A 743 -30.15 15.43 -9.43
N GLY A 744 -29.72 14.30 -8.83
CA GLY A 744 -28.85 14.33 -7.65
C GLY A 744 -28.48 12.94 -7.14
N ALA A 745 -27.44 12.83 -6.31
CA ALA A 745 -27.05 11.58 -5.66
C ALA A 745 -27.62 11.47 -4.24
N VAL A 746 -28.02 10.27 -3.80
CA VAL A 746 -28.61 9.98 -2.48
C VAL A 746 -28.12 8.63 -1.96
N GLY A 747 -28.04 8.46 -0.65
CA GLY A 747 -27.65 7.17 -0.02
C GLY A 747 -28.85 6.31 0.40
N ASN A 748 -30.06 6.88 0.42
CA ASN A 748 -31.27 6.19 0.82
C ASN A 748 -32.50 6.67 0.02
N ILE A 749 -33.55 5.86 0.03
CA ILE A 749 -34.78 6.10 -0.76
C ILE A 749 -35.63 7.25 -0.18
N LYS A 750 -35.50 7.58 1.11
CA LYS A 750 -36.21 8.73 1.72
C LYS A 750 -35.67 10.06 1.19
N ASP A 751 -34.37 10.18 1.05
CA ASP A 751 -33.72 11.36 0.45
C ASP A 751 -34.03 11.46 -1.04
N LEU A 752 -34.13 10.33 -1.74
CA LEU A 752 -34.59 10.27 -3.13
C LEU A 752 -35.98 10.90 -3.28
N ALA A 753 -36.92 10.49 -2.40
CA ALA A 753 -38.27 11.03 -2.37
C ALA A 753 -38.30 12.56 -2.23
N GLY A 754 -37.44 13.10 -1.35
CA GLY A 754 -37.27 14.53 -1.17
C GLY A 754 -36.76 15.23 -2.43
N LYS A 755 -35.71 14.69 -3.08
CA LYS A 755 -35.14 15.28 -4.30
C LYS A 755 -36.05 15.18 -5.53
N MET A 756 -36.85 14.13 -5.65
CA MET A 756 -37.80 13.94 -6.75
C MET A 756 -39.04 14.85 -6.67
N LYS A 757 -39.22 15.58 -5.56
CA LYS A 757 -40.37 16.45 -5.33
C LYS A 757 -40.35 17.62 -6.32
N LYS A 758 -41.24 17.58 -7.31
CA LYS A 758 -41.46 18.70 -8.24
C LYS A 758 -42.54 19.61 -7.68
N PHE A 759 -42.18 20.81 -7.24
CA PHE A 759 -43.14 21.76 -6.69
C PHE A 759 -43.74 22.69 -7.75
N GLU A 760 -45.07 22.83 -7.68
CA GLU A 760 -45.83 23.82 -8.42
C GLU A 760 -45.62 25.21 -7.81
N TYR A 761 -45.48 26.21 -8.68
CA TYR A 761 -45.36 27.61 -8.34
C TYR A 761 -46.62 28.07 -7.59
N ILE A 762 -46.59 28.07 -6.26
CA ILE A 762 -47.63 28.72 -5.47
C ILE A 762 -47.31 30.20 -5.52
N SER A 763 -48.24 31.02 -5.99
CA SER A 763 -48.09 32.43 -6.43
C SER A 763 -47.49 33.42 -5.41
N ARG A 764 -47.05 32.98 -4.23
CA ARG A 764 -46.46 33.79 -3.16
C ARG A 764 -45.13 33.26 -2.59
N HIS A 765 -44.69 32.04 -2.96
CA HIS A 765 -43.47 31.43 -2.43
C HIS A 765 -42.67 30.75 -3.58
N GLU A 766 -41.37 31.04 -3.67
CA GLU A 766 -40.43 30.41 -4.60
C GLU A 766 -39.45 29.53 -3.81
N ASN A 767 -39.58 28.21 -3.93
CA ASN A 767 -38.67 27.25 -3.30
C ASN A 767 -37.29 27.28 -3.98
N ILE A 768 -36.24 27.38 -3.17
CA ILE A 768 -34.84 27.35 -3.59
C ILE A 768 -34.28 25.93 -3.42
N SER A 769 -34.59 25.28 -2.29
CA SER A 769 -34.07 23.95 -1.95
C SER A 769 -34.98 23.24 -0.96
N SER A 770 -35.09 21.92 -1.11
CA SER A 770 -35.76 21.00 -0.17
C SER A 770 -34.80 19.83 0.10
N SER A 771 -33.83 20.04 0.97
CA SER A 771 -32.77 19.06 1.25
C SER A 771 -32.52 18.88 2.74
N GLY A 772 -32.18 17.65 3.15
CA GLY A 772 -31.87 17.35 4.56
C GLY A 772 -33.02 17.68 5.53
N GLY A 773 -34.27 17.50 5.08
CA GLY A 773 -35.46 17.78 5.91
C GLY A 773 -35.81 19.26 6.06
N VAL A 774 -35.21 20.16 5.28
CA VAL A 774 -35.43 21.62 5.38
C VAL A 774 -35.85 22.19 4.03
N ASP A 775 -36.91 22.98 4.03
CA ASP A 775 -37.38 23.79 2.91
C ASP A 775 -36.87 25.23 3.07
N ILE A 776 -36.25 25.76 2.01
CA ILE A 776 -35.76 27.14 1.92
C ILE A 776 -36.57 27.86 0.83
N ASP A 777 -37.41 28.81 1.24
CA ASP A 777 -38.36 29.49 0.37
C ASP A 777 -38.17 31.00 0.37
N PHE A 778 -38.08 31.61 -0.81
CA PHE A 778 -38.38 33.04 -0.96
C PHE A 778 -39.87 33.27 -0.86
N TYR A 779 -40.29 34.36 -0.23
CA TYR A 779 -41.70 34.73 -0.21
C TYR A 779 -41.90 36.23 -0.34
N GLU A 780 -43.04 36.60 -0.95
CA GLU A 780 -43.44 38.00 -1.10
C GLU A 780 -44.21 38.47 0.13
N THR A 781 -43.80 39.60 0.71
CA THR A 781 -44.52 40.26 1.81
C THR A 781 -45.24 41.51 1.31
N SER A 782 -46.27 41.95 2.05
CA SER A 782 -46.98 43.20 1.74
C SER A 782 -46.15 44.47 1.95
N LYS A 783 -44.94 44.35 2.52
CA LYS A 783 -44.02 45.46 2.77
C LYS A 783 -42.71 45.22 2.01
N ASN A 784 -42.50 45.95 0.91
CA ASN A 784 -41.20 46.01 0.24
C ASN A 784 -40.43 47.24 0.74
N PRO A 785 -39.20 47.10 1.28
CA PRO A 785 -38.35 45.90 1.38
C PRO A 785 -38.62 45.03 2.63
N CYS A 786 -38.06 43.81 2.64
CA CYS A 786 -38.10 42.90 3.78
C CYS A 786 -37.61 43.60 5.06
N ILE A 787 -38.38 43.51 6.15
CA ILE A 787 -38.08 44.21 7.42
C ILE A 787 -37.12 43.41 8.30
N ILE A 788 -36.98 42.11 8.04
CA ILE A 788 -36.10 41.22 8.80
C ILE A 788 -34.65 41.45 8.36
N GLY A 789 -33.72 41.55 9.31
CA GLY A 789 -32.31 41.74 9.02
C GLY A 789 -31.67 40.54 8.29
N PRO A 790 -30.56 40.75 7.56
CA PRO A 790 -29.81 39.65 6.96
C PRO A 790 -29.06 38.84 8.04
N SER A 791 -29.00 37.51 7.87
CA SER A 791 -28.13 36.62 8.62
C SER A 791 -26.92 36.28 7.76
N SER A 792 -25.70 36.59 8.24
CA SER A 792 -24.48 36.26 7.47
C SER A 792 -24.34 34.74 7.24
N ILE A 793 -24.70 33.92 8.24
CA ILE A 793 -24.64 32.46 8.17
C ILE A 793 -25.68 31.94 7.17
N GLY A 794 -26.92 32.44 7.26
CA GLY A 794 -27.98 32.05 6.34
C GLY A 794 -27.70 32.49 4.90
N SER A 795 -27.10 33.67 4.70
CA SER A 795 -26.70 34.16 3.37
C SER A 795 -25.71 33.24 2.68
N GLN A 796 -24.74 32.67 3.41
CA GLN A 796 -23.76 31.72 2.86
C GLN A 796 -24.44 30.43 2.38
N ILE A 797 -25.38 29.90 3.16
CA ILE A 797 -26.14 28.70 2.80
C ILE A 797 -27.02 28.98 1.57
N ILE A 798 -27.74 30.11 1.54
CA ILE A 798 -28.57 30.51 0.40
C ILE A 798 -27.71 30.69 -0.84
N ALA A 799 -26.55 31.31 -0.71
CA ALA A 799 -25.65 31.56 -1.83
C ALA A 799 -25.18 30.25 -2.49
N ALA A 800 -24.81 29.25 -1.70
CA ALA A 800 -24.47 27.92 -2.21
C ALA A 800 -25.65 27.27 -2.99
N LYS A 801 -26.88 27.38 -2.47
CA LYS A 801 -28.08 26.85 -3.16
C LYS A 801 -28.42 27.60 -4.44
N MET A 802 -28.15 28.90 -4.50
CA MET A 802 -28.32 29.68 -5.73
C MET A 802 -27.34 29.28 -6.82
N ILE A 803 -26.06 29.09 -6.47
CA ILE A 803 -25.03 28.62 -7.42
C ILE A 803 -25.46 27.27 -8.00
N ASP A 804 -25.95 26.35 -7.17
CA ASP A 804 -26.49 25.06 -7.62
C ASP A 804 -27.65 25.21 -8.64
N LYS A 805 -28.46 26.27 -8.54
CA LYS A 805 -29.58 26.55 -9.48
C LYS A 805 -29.09 27.18 -10.79
N MET A 806 -27.99 27.93 -10.77
CA MET A 806 -27.38 28.58 -11.94
C MET A 806 -26.65 27.60 -12.89
N VAL A 807 -26.41 26.35 -12.47
CA VAL A 807 -25.66 25.35 -13.25
C VAL A 807 -26.23 25.13 -14.66
N LYS A 808 -27.54 25.30 -14.88
CA LYS A 808 -28.14 25.15 -16.22
C LYS A 808 -27.60 26.15 -17.24
N ASP A 809 -27.20 27.34 -16.79
CA ASP A 809 -26.72 28.41 -17.65
C ASP A 809 -25.25 28.22 -18.07
N VAL A 810 -24.51 27.35 -17.34
CA VAL A 810 -23.10 26.99 -17.62
C VAL A 810 -22.93 26.36 -19.00
N TYR A 811 -23.98 25.76 -19.55
CA TYR A 811 -23.95 25.04 -20.84
C TYR A 811 -24.46 25.87 -22.02
N SER A 812 -24.46 27.18 -21.86
CA SER A 812 -24.67 28.15 -22.94
C SER A 812 -23.37 28.39 -23.73
N GLU A 813 -23.44 29.07 -24.87
CA GLU A 813 -22.25 29.52 -25.63
C GLU A 813 -21.30 30.40 -24.80
N ASN A 814 -21.75 30.89 -23.63
CA ASN A 814 -21.00 31.78 -22.75
C ASN A 814 -20.62 31.12 -21.39
N ARG A 815 -20.26 29.82 -21.40
CA ARG A 815 -19.87 29.02 -20.23
C ARG A 815 -18.96 29.77 -19.26
N LEU A 816 -17.86 30.33 -19.76
CA LEU A 816 -16.84 30.97 -18.93
C LEU A 816 -17.39 32.18 -18.17
N ALA A 817 -18.17 33.06 -18.82
CA ALA A 817 -18.74 34.22 -18.14
C ALA A 817 -19.77 33.82 -17.07
N VAL A 818 -20.52 32.74 -17.28
CA VAL A 818 -21.43 32.20 -16.26
C VAL A 818 -20.65 31.67 -15.06
N LEU A 819 -19.58 30.90 -15.32
CA LEU A 819 -18.70 30.39 -14.26
C LEU A 819 -17.99 31.50 -13.50
N ASP A 820 -17.56 32.57 -14.18
CA ASP A 820 -16.99 33.76 -13.54
C ASP A 820 -18.01 34.43 -12.60
N ASN A 821 -19.25 34.62 -13.04
CA ASN A 821 -20.31 35.17 -12.19
C ASN A 821 -20.60 34.28 -10.97
N MET A 822 -20.62 32.96 -11.15
CA MET A 822 -20.80 32.00 -10.05
C MET A 822 -19.61 32.05 -9.08
N HIS A 823 -18.39 32.19 -9.60
CA HIS A 823 -17.18 32.33 -8.81
C HIS A 823 -17.15 33.64 -8.03
N ASP A 824 -17.48 34.77 -8.66
CA ASP A 824 -17.58 36.07 -7.98
C ASP A 824 -18.59 36.04 -6.83
N PHE A 825 -19.70 35.34 -7.05
CA PHE A 825 -20.71 35.14 -6.02
C PHE A 825 -20.21 34.26 -4.87
N ALA A 826 -19.46 33.19 -5.17
CA ALA A 826 -18.81 32.36 -4.16
C ALA A 826 -17.75 33.14 -3.36
N LYS A 827 -16.91 33.91 -4.06
CA LYS A 827 -15.85 34.77 -3.50
C LYS A 827 -16.41 35.83 -2.57
N LYS A 828 -17.50 36.51 -2.98
CA LYS A 828 -18.21 37.51 -2.15
C LYS A 828 -18.75 36.93 -0.85
N ASN A 829 -19.20 35.67 -0.86
CA ASN A 829 -19.77 35.00 0.31
C ASN A 829 -18.76 34.14 1.08
N HIS A 830 -17.51 34.06 0.62
CA HIS A 830 -16.46 33.21 1.16
C HIS A 830 -16.90 31.73 1.25
N ILE A 831 -17.40 31.14 0.16
CA ILE A 831 -17.89 29.75 0.16
C ILE A 831 -17.16 28.86 -0.85
N VAL A 832 -17.00 27.59 -0.48
CA VAL A 832 -16.57 26.52 -1.40
C VAL A 832 -17.78 26.02 -2.18
N THR A 833 -17.60 25.80 -3.47
CA THR A 833 -18.65 25.34 -4.39
C THR A 833 -18.08 24.35 -5.40
N PRO A 834 -18.90 23.70 -6.24
CA PRO A 834 -18.40 22.83 -7.31
C PRO A 834 -17.43 23.50 -8.28
N TYR A 835 -17.39 24.84 -8.35
CA TYR A 835 -16.61 25.64 -9.30
C TYR A 835 -15.57 26.55 -8.62
N SER A 836 -15.56 26.62 -7.28
CA SER A 836 -14.67 27.50 -6.52
C SER A 836 -14.13 26.78 -5.30
N SER A 837 -12.81 26.83 -5.14
CA SER A 837 -12.07 26.14 -4.09
C SER A 837 -11.41 27.15 -3.15
N MET A 838 -11.12 26.73 -1.92
CA MET A 838 -10.31 27.50 -0.98
C MET A 838 -8.88 26.98 -1.00
N ILE A 839 -7.92 27.86 -1.28
CA ILE A 839 -6.49 27.56 -1.24
C ILE A 839 -5.80 28.46 -0.22
N VAL A 840 -4.91 27.92 0.61
CA VAL A 840 -4.07 28.70 1.52
C VAL A 840 -2.65 28.72 0.95
N LEU A 841 -2.09 29.92 0.85
CA LEU A 841 -0.77 30.18 0.26
C LEU A 841 0.08 30.99 1.25
N VAL A 842 1.34 30.59 1.41
CA VAL A 842 2.25 31.15 2.41
C VAL A 842 3.06 32.33 1.86
N ASN A 843 3.43 32.30 0.58
CA ASN A 843 4.39 33.23 -0.02
C ASN A 843 3.82 34.01 -1.21
N GLU A 844 4.33 35.23 -1.43
CA GLU A 844 3.91 36.12 -2.54
C GLU A 844 4.08 35.49 -3.94
N ARG A 845 5.09 34.62 -4.13
CA ARG A 845 5.25 33.88 -5.38
C ARG A 845 4.03 33.00 -5.69
N GLN A 846 3.50 32.32 -4.67
CA GLN A 846 2.36 31.43 -4.83
C GLN A 846 1.11 32.24 -5.18
N LYS A 847 0.90 33.38 -4.51
CA LYS A 847 -0.21 34.29 -4.82
C LYS A 847 -0.17 34.77 -6.26
N LYS A 848 1.01 35.17 -6.74
CA LYS A 848 1.20 35.55 -8.15
C LYS A 848 0.93 34.38 -9.11
N ALA A 849 1.39 33.17 -8.79
CA ALA A 849 1.11 32.00 -9.60
C ALA A 849 -0.39 31.68 -9.65
N LEU A 850 -1.12 31.90 -8.56
CA LEU A 850 -2.58 31.80 -8.51
C LEU A 850 -3.22 32.85 -9.41
N GLU A 851 -2.84 34.12 -9.29
CA GLU A 851 -3.32 35.19 -10.17
C GLU A 851 -3.08 34.88 -11.66
N ASP A 852 -1.91 34.36 -12.01
CA ASP A 852 -1.60 33.97 -13.39
C ASP A 852 -2.48 32.79 -13.86
N ALA A 853 -2.79 31.84 -12.98
CA ALA A 853 -3.67 30.70 -13.27
C ALA A 853 -5.16 31.11 -13.36
N GLU A 854 -5.61 32.06 -12.53
CA GLU A 854 -6.97 32.61 -12.58
C GLU A 854 -7.27 33.31 -13.92
N ASN A 855 -6.24 33.75 -14.65
CA ASN A 855 -6.40 34.41 -15.95
C ASN A 855 -6.38 33.43 -17.15
N GLN A 856 -6.22 32.12 -16.93
CA GLN A 856 -6.20 31.12 -17.99
C GLN A 856 -7.61 30.68 -18.43
N GLU A 857 -7.71 30.11 -19.63
CA GLU A 857 -9.00 29.63 -20.19
C GLU A 857 -9.53 28.39 -19.45
N ASP A 858 -8.64 27.56 -18.92
CA ASP A 858 -8.90 26.32 -18.18
C ASP A 858 -9.02 26.53 -16.66
N ARG A 859 -9.15 27.78 -16.18
CA ARG A 859 -9.22 28.11 -14.73
C ARG A 859 -10.32 27.35 -13.96
N PHE A 860 -11.34 26.84 -14.63
CA PHE A 860 -12.40 26.01 -14.04
C PHE A 860 -12.29 24.52 -14.37
N ASP A 861 -11.33 24.09 -15.16
CA ASP A 861 -11.18 22.70 -15.57
C ASP A 861 -10.07 22.06 -14.74
N ARG A 862 -10.41 20.99 -14.01
CA ARG A 862 -9.48 20.28 -13.13
C ARG A 862 -8.89 19.07 -13.83
N GLU A 863 -7.67 18.71 -13.46
CA GLU A 863 -7.09 17.42 -13.84
C GLU A 863 -7.75 16.33 -12.98
N ASN A 864 -8.26 15.28 -13.62
CA ASN A 864 -8.75 14.10 -12.94
C ASN A 864 -7.59 13.38 -12.25
N GLU A 865 -7.69 13.24 -10.94
CA GLU A 865 -6.70 12.53 -10.14
C GLU A 865 -7.27 11.16 -9.80
N THR A 866 -6.58 10.12 -10.23
CA THR A 866 -6.82 8.77 -9.73
C THR A 866 -6.56 8.79 -8.23
N GLY A 867 -7.54 8.33 -7.44
CA GLY A 867 -7.42 8.29 -5.98
C GLY A 867 -6.35 7.31 -5.49
N GLY A 868 -5.66 6.57 -6.37
CA GLY A 868 -4.49 5.78 -6.00
C GLY A 868 -3.29 6.65 -5.63
N GLU A 869 -2.35 6.10 -4.85
CA GLU A 869 -1.04 6.73 -4.66
C GLU A 869 -0.43 7.10 -6.03
N PRO A 870 0.22 8.27 -6.15
CA PRO A 870 0.68 8.80 -7.44
C PRO A 870 1.72 7.90 -8.08
N ILE A 871 1.34 6.93 -8.91
CA ILE A 871 2.21 5.97 -9.66
C ILE A 871 3.46 5.60 -8.84
N GLY A 872 3.25 5.47 -7.53
CA GLY A 872 4.30 5.34 -6.56
C GLY A 872 4.61 3.88 -6.56
N LYS A 873 5.57 3.49 -7.40
CA LYS A 873 6.26 2.20 -7.26
C LYS A 873 6.43 1.99 -5.77
N LEU A 874 5.99 0.83 -5.24
CA LEU A 874 6.39 0.38 -3.90
C LEU A 874 7.85 0.79 -3.73
N GLY A 875 8.11 1.78 -2.86
CA GLY A 875 9.28 2.66 -2.89
C GLY A 875 10.59 1.94 -2.66
N LEU A 876 10.98 1.10 -3.61
CA LEU A 876 12.16 0.26 -3.57
C LEU A 876 13.32 0.95 -4.29
N THR A 877 13.04 1.95 -5.13
CA THR A 877 14.04 2.63 -5.97
C THR A 877 14.16 4.14 -5.74
N GLU A 878 13.31 4.77 -4.92
CA GLU A 878 13.43 6.20 -4.61
C GLU A 878 13.97 6.51 -3.20
N VAL A 879 14.65 5.55 -2.58
CA VAL A 879 15.83 5.95 -1.80
C VAL A 879 16.91 6.26 -2.82
N THR A 880 16.83 7.45 -3.44
CA THR A 880 18.08 8.15 -3.74
C THR A 880 18.69 8.38 -2.37
N GLY A 881 19.51 7.43 -1.93
CA GLY A 881 20.42 7.66 -0.84
C GLY A 881 21.24 8.84 -1.31
N THR A 882 20.85 10.05 -0.92
CA THR A 882 21.82 11.14 -0.77
C THR A 882 22.91 10.48 0.02
N PRO A 883 24.10 10.25 -0.57
CA PRO A 883 25.08 9.40 0.05
C PRO A 883 25.29 9.92 1.47
N GLU A 884 25.30 9.06 2.47
CA GLU A 884 25.56 9.53 3.83
C GLU A 884 26.93 10.26 3.82
N PRO A 885 27.21 11.22 4.70
CA PRO A 885 28.49 11.95 4.69
C PRO A 885 29.72 11.03 4.66
N HIS A 886 29.59 9.81 5.19
CA HIS A 886 30.60 8.76 5.10
C HIS A 886 30.67 8.07 3.74
N GLU A 887 29.58 7.95 2.98
CA GLU A 887 29.57 7.48 1.58
C GLU A 887 30.09 8.56 0.63
N TRP A 888 29.80 9.86 0.88
CA TRP A 888 30.50 10.97 0.24
C TRP A 888 31.98 10.95 0.56
N LEU A 889 32.35 10.69 1.81
CA LEU A 889 33.76 10.55 2.20
C LEU A 889 34.39 9.35 1.49
N LEU A 890 33.69 8.22 1.35
CA LEU A 890 34.18 7.00 0.70
C LEU A 890 34.27 7.18 -0.81
N MET A 891 33.36 7.93 -1.43
CA MET A 891 33.42 8.31 -2.84
C MET A 891 34.50 9.37 -3.11
N ILE A 892 34.65 10.38 -2.24
CA ILE A 892 35.72 11.38 -2.34
C ILE A 892 37.07 10.70 -2.09
N LEU A 893 37.18 9.81 -1.11
CA LEU A 893 38.37 9.01 -0.86
C LEU A 893 38.64 8.05 -2.01
N SER A 894 37.63 7.38 -2.56
CA SER A 894 37.79 6.52 -3.74
C SER A 894 38.18 7.31 -4.98
N THR A 895 37.66 8.53 -5.15
CA THR A 895 38.01 9.43 -6.26
C THR A 895 39.42 10.00 -6.08
N CYS A 896 39.80 10.37 -4.85
CA CYS A 896 41.17 10.74 -4.50
C CYS A 896 42.13 9.57 -4.66
N MET A 897 41.74 8.35 -4.31
CA MET A 897 42.54 7.14 -4.43
C MET A 897 42.68 6.73 -5.90
N LEU A 898 41.63 6.87 -6.71
CA LEU A 898 41.66 6.70 -8.17
C LEU A 898 42.50 7.79 -8.85
N LEU A 899 42.44 9.05 -8.38
CA LEU A 899 43.29 10.14 -8.85
C LEU A 899 44.76 9.93 -8.45
N ILE A 900 45.03 9.39 -7.26
CA ILE A 900 46.38 9.02 -6.80
C ILE A 900 46.89 7.82 -7.60
N LEU A 901 46.06 6.83 -7.89
CA LEU A 901 46.40 5.69 -8.74
C LEU A 901 46.62 6.12 -10.20
N TRP A 902 45.81 7.03 -10.73
CA TRP A 902 46.01 7.63 -12.06
C TRP A 902 47.29 8.47 -12.11
N TYR A 903 47.58 9.26 -11.07
CA TYR A 903 48.78 10.07 -10.95
C TYR A 903 50.05 9.21 -10.80
N ARG A 904 50.01 8.14 -9.99
CA ARG A 904 51.09 7.13 -9.87
C ARG A 904 51.31 6.33 -11.15
N LYS A 905 50.25 6.05 -11.91
CA LYS A 905 50.35 5.37 -13.21
C LYS A 905 50.94 6.30 -14.29
N LYS A 906 50.69 7.61 -14.20
CA LYS A 906 51.20 8.63 -15.13
C LYS A 906 52.64 9.07 -14.81
N TYR A 907 53.00 9.14 -13.53
CA TYR A 907 54.35 9.44 -13.07
C TYR A 907 54.88 8.24 -12.29
N LYS A 908 55.64 7.37 -12.96
CA LYS A 908 56.43 6.31 -12.32
C LYS A 908 57.41 6.97 -11.34
N VAL A 909 57.00 7.16 -10.10
CA VAL A 909 57.88 7.50 -8.99
C VAL A 909 57.76 6.35 -8.01
N VAL A 910 58.91 5.69 -7.83
CA VAL A 910 59.18 4.49 -7.02
C VAL A 910 58.68 4.66 -5.59
#